data_AF-A0A5B9WBC8-F1
#
_entry.id   AF-A0A5B9WBC8-F1
#
_cell.length_a   1.000
_cell.length_b   1.000
_cell.length_c   1.000
_cell.angle_alpha   90.00
_cell.angle_beta   90.00
_cell.angle_gamma   90.00
#
_symmetry.space_group_name_H-M   'P 1'
#
loop_
_entity.id
_entity.type
_entity.pdbx_description
1 polymer ?
#
loop_
_entity_poly.entity_id
_entity_poly.type
_entity_poly.pdbx_seq_one_letter_code
_entity_poly.pdbx_strand_id
1 'polypeptide(L)'
;MRAKTVSAAGCLAFALMLHPQASPAADPLTVRVDASNGAPRIVVNGKAVRARMFFGIPGSAAIPVKAGPREVSFEFRARDAADTATMHFRFGPKPGTIDLDEVRIVDLDDGREVMPRRGFEDGPGSFAADWSAWPPDEKNTVGKLAVAPGAGKGGSAGLRIELTAPARAGEPWPDFHIHHHANLRLTRGHLYRASFWVHSHQDRDLNVALYRPGATYVHLGGPQGPFASQVKLAAGAGVDFVSFPFEVPWPPPGQPADWTAVDLACREVLDANPRALLLPRVGMMPPEWWLKEHPGDRMQWEDGRRDMVVVASPSYRRDAAERLLALVEHLEAAFGDRIAGYHPCGQNTGEWFYEATWNPKLSGYAPADVSAWRRWLTGRYRDDRRLQAAWHDRGVSLGAAAVPAPALRHASPAGVLRDPLREQALIDWAEFQQDAMSDCVRDLAHAARVGSKGRKLILFFYGYVFEFGPVANGPATSGHYALRRVLDSPDIDVLCSPISYFDRGLGQSGPAMTAAESVALAGKMWLCEDDTHTYLAAQDFPGSTDHVRTLEETNHELLRNVGQEAVRNFATWWMDLGATGWFNDPGMWREMDRLKAIDEPLLEHPEPFRPEIAAVIDERSMLATAPAAAAVTRPGIYEVRAGLARVGAPYGQYLLDDVLAGRVRAKLYVILNAWRLSASERATLSGRLRGSTVVWCHAPGYLDGDRPSPEAMRALTGFHLVPTSAHAKAGPTEAGRRLGILRAFGPDQPIQPLFAAAGLPDGQVLAAYPDGSASVARIDTADGPRFFVGTPGPTAEVLRTAARAAGVHLFTDTDCNVYARGPFVVLHASQDGPITVQAPGDRGKSWTWTDALTAGRLGTGPELRLVMKRGDTRILRYEASPGR
;
A
#
# COMPACT_ATOMS: atom_id res chain seq x y z
N MET A 1 42.91 -27.17 -73.23
CA MET A 1 43.59 -28.27 -73.96
C MET A 1 43.64 -29.47 -73.01
N ARG A 2 42.99 -30.59 -73.37
CA ARG A 2 43.06 -31.97 -72.81
C ARG A 2 42.88 -32.12 -71.28
N ALA A 3 41.77 -32.67 -70.76
CA ALA A 3 41.27 -34.05 -70.87
C ALA A 3 42.12 -35.11 -70.15
N LYS A 4 41.41 -35.94 -69.36
CA LYS A 4 41.75 -37.26 -68.78
C LYS A 4 42.58 -37.18 -67.48
N THR A 5 42.27 -37.90 -66.40
CA THR A 5 41.66 -39.24 -66.28
C THR A 5 41.07 -39.44 -64.88
N VAL A 6 40.02 -40.25 -64.80
CA VAL A 6 39.15 -40.51 -63.64
C VAL A 6 39.40 -41.93 -63.10
N SER A 7 39.24 -42.09 -61.77
CA SER A 7 38.86 -43.33 -61.03
C SER A 7 39.96 -44.37 -60.76
N ALA A 8 40.08 -45.06 -59.62
CA ALA A 8 39.23 -45.20 -58.43
C ALA A 8 40.02 -45.78 -57.24
N ALA A 9 39.38 -45.70 -56.07
CA ALA A 9 39.42 -46.62 -54.92
C ALA A 9 40.41 -46.30 -53.78
N GLY A 10 39.80 -45.89 -52.65
CA GLY A 10 40.42 -45.79 -51.33
C GLY A 10 39.59 -44.96 -50.36
N CYS A 11 38.39 -45.42 -49.98
CA CYS A 11 37.55 -44.75 -48.99
C CYS A 11 38.18 -44.82 -47.59
N LEU A 12 38.75 -43.72 -47.10
CA LEU A 12 38.98 -43.47 -45.68
C LEU A 12 37.96 -42.44 -45.19
N ALA A 13 37.15 -42.81 -44.22
CA ALA A 13 36.16 -41.95 -43.58
C ALA A 13 36.85 -40.87 -42.73
N PHE A 14 36.65 -39.60 -43.07
CA PHE A 14 37.00 -38.45 -42.23
C PHE A 14 35.80 -38.11 -41.34
N ALA A 15 35.97 -38.23 -40.03
CA ALA A 15 35.03 -37.71 -39.04
C ALA A 15 35.16 -36.18 -38.97
N LEU A 16 34.15 -35.47 -39.47
CA LEU A 16 33.97 -34.03 -39.26
C LEU A 16 33.50 -33.79 -37.82
N MET A 17 34.37 -33.23 -36.99
CA MET A 17 33.97 -32.64 -35.71
C MET A 17 33.17 -31.38 -35.99
N LEU A 18 31.84 -31.46 -35.80
CA LEU A 18 30.97 -30.30 -35.68
C LEU A 18 31.20 -29.65 -34.31
N HIS A 19 31.90 -28.52 -34.26
CA HIS A 19 31.85 -27.65 -33.09
C HIS A 19 30.44 -27.07 -32.97
N PRO A 20 29.78 -27.17 -31.80
CA PRO A 20 28.53 -26.45 -31.58
C PRO A 20 28.82 -24.96 -31.63
N GLN A 21 28.23 -24.24 -32.59
CA GLN A 21 28.15 -22.80 -32.54
C GLN A 21 27.41 -22.43 -31.24
N ALA A 22 28.10 -21.78 -30.32
CA ALA A 22 27.47 -21.17 -29.15
C ALA A 22 26.44 -20.16 -29.67
N SER A 23 25.15 -20.42 -29.40
CA SER A 23 24.11 -19.40 -29.54
C SER A 23 24.55 -18.17 -28.75
N PRO A 24 24.44 -16.95 -29.30
CA PRO A 24 24.74 -15.74 -28.52
C PRO A 24 23.88 -15.77 -27.25
N ALA A 25 24.50 -15.66 -26.09
CA ALA A 25 23.80 -15.59 -24.82
C ALA A 25 22.80 -14.43 -24.90
N ALA A 26 21.52 -14.70 -24.65
CA ALA A 26 20.50 -13.65 -24.61
C ALA A 26 20.90 -12.60 -23.56
N ASP A 27 20.69 -11.33 -23.87
CA ASP A 27 20.99 -10.24 -22.94
C ASP A 27 20.24 -10.47 -21.61
N PRO A 28 20.89 -10.25 -20.45
CA PRO A 28 20.23 -10.43 -19.15
C PRO A 28 18.96 -9.59 -19.02
N LEU A 29 17.90 -10.16 -18.45
CA LEU A 29 16.64 -9.46 -18.23
C LEU A 29 16.86 -8.15 -17.44
N THR A 30 16.40 -7.04 -17.98
CA THR A 30 16.34 -5.74 -17.34
C THR A 30 14.89 -5.29 -17.18
N VAL A 31 14.53 -4.81 -16.01
CA VAL A 31 13.22 -4.24 -15.71
C VAL A 31 13.43 -2.99 -14.88
N ARG A 32 13.07 -1.81 -15.40
CA ARG A 32 13.28 -0.51 -14.75
C ARG A 32 12.10 0.42 -15.02
N VAL A 33 12.06 1.54 -14.32
CA VAL A 33 11.16 2.65 -14.67
C VAL A 33 11.87 3.60 -15.63
N ASP A 34 11.24 3.88 -16.77
CA ASP A 34 11.58 4.96 -17.68
C ASP A 34 10.61 6.12 -17.46
N ALA A 35 11.15 7.30 -17.16
CA ALA A 35 10.38 8.53 -17.01
C ALA A 35 10.93 9.67 -17.90
N SER A 36 11.68 9.34 -18.95
CA SER A 36 12.35 10.31 -19.83
C SER A 36 11.40 11.29 -20.54
N ASN A 37 10.15 10.89 -20.76
CA ASN A 37 9.06 11.69 -21.32
C ASN A 37 8.22 12.43 -20.25
N GLY A 38 8.59 12.32 -18.98
CA GLY A 38 7.84 12.86 -17.83
C GLY A 38 6.60 12.05 -17.41
N ALA A 39 6.41 10.86 -17.97
CA ALA A 39 5.38 9.89 -17.62
C ALA A 39 6.05 8.54 -17.27
N PRO A 40 6.16 8.21 -15.98
CA PRO A 40 6.78 6.97 -15.54
C PRO A 40 6.13 5.74 -16.18
N ARG A 41 6.94 4.83 -16.73
CA ARG A 41 6.51 3.54 -17.31
C ARG A 41 7.47 2.44 -16.91
N ILE A 42 6.96 1.24 -16.68
CA ILE A 42 7.81 0.06 -16.57
C ILE A 42 8.30 -0.31 -17.96
N VAL A 43 9.61 -0.51 -18.09
CA VAL A 43 10.24 -1.06 -19.29
C VAL A 43 10.86 -2.40 -18.97
N VAL A 44 10.62 -3.39 -19.83
CA VAL A 44 11.22 -4.72 -19.81
C VAL A 44 12.11 -4.84 -21.03
N ASN A 45 13.42 -4.99 -20.83
CA ASN A 45 14.42 -4.99 -21.91
C ASN A 45 14.28 -3.79 -22.85
N GLY A 46 14.08 -2.60 -22.28
CA GLY A 46 13.90 -1.34 -23.01
C GLY A 46 12.53 -1.15 -23.66
N LYS A 47 11.62 -2.13 -23.59
CA LYS A 47 10.26 -2.04 -24.14
C LYS A 47 9.27 -1.68 -23.04
N ALA A 48 8.49 -0.61 -23.24
CA ALA A 48 7.40 -0.25 -22.33
C ALA A 48 6.33 -1.36 -22.29
N VAL A 49 5.85 -1.67 -21.08
CA VAL A 49 4.81 -2.68 -20.85
C VAL A 49 3.71 -2.12 -19.96
N ARG A 50 2.52 -2.73 -20.02
CA ARG A 50 1.42 -2.41 -19.10
C ARG A 50 1.89 -2.71 -17.67
N ALA A 51 1.81 -1.72 -16.79
CA ALA A 51 2.21 -1.86 -15.38
C ALA A 51 1.07 -2.46 -14.54
N ARG A 52 0.65 -3.67 -14.91
CA ARG A 52 -0.41 -4.43 -14.25
C ARG A 52 0.19 -5.69 -13.64
N MET A 53 -0.15 -5.97 -12.39
CA MET A 53 0.44 -7.02 -11.59
C MET A 53 -0.65 -7.77 -10.82
N PHE A 54 -0.42 -9.05 -10.55
CA PHE A 54 -1.24 -9.84 -9.64
C PHE A 54 -0.43 -10.17 -8.38
N PHE A 55 -1.09 -10.22 -7.23
CA PHE A 55 -0.55 -10.87 -6.04
C PHE A 55 -1.54 -11.85 -5.46
N GLY A 56 -0.98 -12.95 -5.01
CA GLY A 56 -1.61 -13.77 -4.01
C GLY A 56 -0.55 -14.40 -3.13
N ILE A 57 -1.02 -15.13 -2.13
CA ILE A 57 -0.17 -15.81 -1.16
C ILE A 57 -0.21 -17.30 -1.49
N PRO A 58 0.93 -17.95 -1.73
CA PRO A 58 1.01 -19.39 -1.85
C PRO A 58 0.46 -20.10 -0.61
N GLY A 59 -0.32 -21.17 -0.79
CA GLY A 59 -0.86 -21.90 0.34
C GLY A 59 -1.82 -23.02 -0.02
N SER A 60 -2.32 -23.68 1.02
CA SER A 60 -3.35 -24.71 0.92
C SER A 60 -4.74 -24.12 1.07
N ALA A 61 -5.70 -24.56 0.27
CA ALA A 61 -7.10 -24.18 0.43
C ALA A 61 -7.67 -24.71 1.75
N ALA A 62 -8.56 -23.92 2.35
CA ALA A 62 -9.40 -24.40 3.43
C ALA A 62 -10.42 -25.42 2.90
N ILE A 63 -10.67 -26.47 3.67
CA ILE A 63 -11.65 -27.51 3.38
C ILE A 63 -12.94 -27.20 4.15
N PRO A 64 -14.02 -26.76 3.49
CA PRO A 64 -15.29 -26.52 4.16
C PRO A 64 -15.92 -27.85 4.61
N VAL A 65 -16.16 -27.97 5.90
CA VAL A 65 -16.85 -29.11 6.50
C VAL A 65 -18.18 -28.65 7.11
N LYS A 66 -19.27 -29.26 6.65
CA LYS A 66 -20.60 -29.05 7.24
C LYS A 66 -20.74 -29.86 8.53
N ALA A 67 -21.66 -29.44 9.38
CA ALA A 67 -22.06 -30.21 10.55
C ALA A 67 -22.40 -31.67 10.16
N GLY A 68 -21.90 -32.63 10.92
CA GLY A 68 -22.07 -34.06 10.70
C GLY A 68 -20.82 -34.80 10.21
N PRO A 69 -20.86 -36.14 10.21
CA PRO A 69 -19.74 -36.99 9.83
C PRO A 69 -19.54 -37.04 8.31
N ARG A 70 -18.27 -37.08 7.86
CA ARG A 70 -17.90 -37.22 6.45
C ARG A 70 -16.48 -37.72 6.27
N GLU A 71 -16.23 -38.36 5.14
CA GLU A 71 -14.88 -38.60 4.65
C GLU A 71 -14.39 -37.40 3.84
N VAL A 72 -13.13 -37.03 4.05
CA VAL A 72 -12.42 -36.02 3.28
C VAL A 72 -11.24 -36.70 2.62
N SER A 73 -11.04 -36.41 1.33
CA SER A 73 -9.87 -36.85 0.57
C SER A 73 -9.45 -35.74 -0.39
N PHE A 74 -8.14 -35.51 -0.48
CA PHE A 74 -7.56 -34.61 -1.47
C PHE A 74 -6.23 -35.16 -1.98
N GLU A 75 -5.84 -34.71 -3.16
CA GLU A 75 -4.57 -35.09 -3.79
C GLU A 75 -3.65 -33.87 -3.89
N PHE A 76 -2.34 -34.11 -3.75
CA PHE A 76 -1.32 -33.08 -3.89
C PHE A 76 -0.04 -33.68 -4.47
N ARG A 77 0.71 -32.88 -5.23
CA ARG A 77 2.08 -33.23 -5.62
C ARG A 77 3.06 -32.65 -4.61
N ALA A 78 3.98 -33.47 -4.09
CA ALA A 78 4.99 -32.99 -3.16
C ALA A 78 5.96 -32.04 -3.88
N ARG A 79 6.09 -30.82 -3.35
CA ARG A 79 6.88 -29.75 -3.98
C ARG A 79 8.37 -29.93 -3.82
N ASP A 80 8.77 -30.61 -2.75
CA ASP A 80 10.16 -30.95 -2.46
C ASP A 80 10.24 -32.30 -1.74
N ALA A 81 11.44 -32.86 -1.69
CA ALA A 81 11.70 -34.07 -0.93
C ALA A 81 11.88 -33.75 0.56
N ALA A 82 11.39 -34.64 1.41
CA ALA A 82 11.55 -34.53 2.85
C ALA A 82 11.47 -35.91 3.50
N ASP A 83 12.44 -36.23 4.36
CA ASP A 83 12.37 -37.41 5.25
C ASP A 83 11.75 -37.09 6.61
N THR A 84 11.51 -35.80 6.86
CA THR A 84 11.01 -35.24 8.12
C THR A 84 9.74 -34.43 7.90
N ALA A 85 8.93 -34.77 6.91
CA ALA A 85 7.68 -34.07 6.68
C ALA A 85 6.69 -34.28 7.84
N THR A 86 5.82 -33.30 8.05
CA THR A 86 4.75 -33.31 9.05
C THR A 86 3.45 -32.83 8.39
N MET A 87 2.33 -33.40 8.81
CA MET A 87 0.98 -33.00 8.41
C MET A 87 0.34 -32.19 9.54
N HIS A 88 -0.19 -31.01 9.25
CA HIS A 88 -0.84 -30.12 10.21
C HIS A 88 -2.34 -30.04 9.94
N PHE A 89 -3.15 -30.02 11.00
CA PHE A 89 -4.57 -29.70 10.97
C PHE A 89 -4.87 -28.46 11.82
N ARG A 90 -5.50 -27.47 11.19
CA ARG A 90 -6.06 -26.27 11.81
C ARG A 90 -7.58 -26.27 11.64
N PHE A 91 -8.30 -25.78 12.64
CA PHE A 91 -9.74 -26.01 12.78
C PHE A 91 -10.61 -24.74 12.68
N GLY A 92 -10.00 -23.62 12.28
CA GLY A 92 -10.63 -22.31 12.17
C GLY A 92 -10.90 -21.61 13.52
N PRO A 93 -11.04 -20.27 13.55
CA PRO A 93 -11.21 -19.49 14.78
C PRO A 93 -12.67 -19.49 15.27
N LYS A 94 -13.25 -20.67 15.50
CA LYS A 94 -14.63 -20.83 15.97
C LYS A 94 -14.73 -21.90 17.07
N PRO A 95 -15.44 -21.62 18.19
CA PRO A 95 -15.66 -22.62 19.23
C PRO A 95 -16.40 -23.83 18.68
N GLY A 96 -16.32 -24.97 19.35
CA GLY A 96 -17.09 -26.17 19.02
C GLY A 96 -16.22 -27.43 18.95
N THR A 97 -16.89 -28.55 18.71
CA THR A 97 -16.28 -29.88 18.76
C THR A 97 -16.02 -30.44 17.36
N ILE A 98 -14.87 -31.10 17.21
CA ILE A 98 -14.47 -31.83 16.00
C ILE A 98 -13.95 -33.19 16.44
N ASP A 99 -14.43 -34.25 15.82
CA ASP A 99 -13.87 -35.58 15.95
C ASP A 99 -13.11 -35.95 14.66
N LEU A 100 -11.88 -36.45 14.78
CA LEU A 100 -11.03 -36.91 13.69
C LEU A 100 -10.73 -38.40 13.83
N ASP A 101 -10.73 -39.11 12.70
CA ASP A 101 -10.42 -40.53 12.63
C ASP A 101 -9.86 -40.93 11.25
N GLU A 102 -9.33 -42.14 11.12
CA GLU A 102 -8.86 -42.77 9.88
C GLU A 102 -7.89 -41.93 9.03
N VAL A 103 -6.99 -41.16 9.66
CA VAL A 103 -6.04 -40.32 8.92
C VAL A 103 -5.02 -41.19 8.19
N ARG A 104 -4.83 -40.97 6.88
CA ARG A 104 -3.96 -41.77 6.00
C ARG A 104 -3.35 -40.92 4.89
N ILE A 105 -2.11 -41.24 4.49
CA ILE A 105 -1.45 -40.68 3.30
C ILE A 105 -0.85 -41.82 2.48
N VAL A 106 -1.19 -41.85 1.19
CA VAL A 106 -0.70 -42.83 0.20
C VAL A 106 0.05 -42.12 -0.90
N ASP A 107 1.26 -42.58 -1.23
CA ASP A 107 1.96 -42.25 -2.46
C ASP A 107 1.26 -42.99 -3.61
N LEU A 108 0.68 -42.23 -4.54
CA LEU A 108 -0.05 -42.80 -5.67
C LEU A 108 0.87 -43.26 -6.80
N ASP A 109 2.13 -42.81 -6.82
CA ASP A 109 3.06 -43.16 -7.88
C ASP A 109 3.72 -44.52 -7.63
N ASP A 110 3.99 -44.89 -6.37
CA ASP A 110 4.55 -46.21 -6.00
C ASP A 110 3.63 -47.08 -5.11
N GLY A 111 2.49 -46.56 -4.67
CA GLY A 111 1.48 -47.28 -3.88
C GLY A 111 1.79 -47.38 -2.39
N ARG A 112 2.89 -46.79 -1.90
CA ARG A 112 3.30 -46.87 -0.50
C ARG A 112 2.39 -46.04 0.42
N GLU A 113 2.04 -46.58 1.58
CA GLU A 113 1.47 -45.78 2.68
C GLU A 113 2.59 -45.00 3.38
N VAL A 114 2.64 -43.68 3.14
CA VAL A 114 3.58 -42.78 3.83
C VAL A 114 3.14 -42.55 5.27
N MET A 115 1.82 -42.48 5.48
CA MET A 115 1.22 -42.51 6.80
C MET A 115 0.13 -43.59 6.79
N PRO A 116 0.39 -44.73 7.44
CA PRO A 116 -0.61 -45.79 7.60
C PRO A 116 -1.86 -45.25 8.29
N ARG A 117 -3.00 -45.91 8.05
CA ARG A 117 -4.29 -45.50 8.65
C ARG A 117 -4.16 -45.42 10.18
N ARG A 118 -4.38 -44.22 10.73
CA ARG A 118 -4.41 -43.97 12.18
C ARG A 118 -5.84 -43.82 12.66
N GLY A 119 -6.28 -44.78 13.49
CA GLY A 119 -7.67 -44.88 14.01
C GLY A 119 -7.85 -44.54 15.49
N PHE A 120 -6.78 -44.14 16.19
CA PHE A 120 -6.79 -43.83 17.64
C PHE A 120 -7.31 -44.93 18.59
N GLU A 121 -7.37 -46.19 18.15
CA GLU A 121 -7.99 -47.30 18.89
C GLU A 121 -7.26 -47.68 20.19
N ASP A 122 -5.95 -47.42 20.28
CA ASP A 122 -5.11 -47.79 21.44
C ASP A 122 -5.18 -46.77 22.60
N GLY A 123 -6.25 -45.95 22.66
CA GLY A 123 -6.49 -44.98 23.71
C GLY A 123 -5.55 -43.77 23.67
N PRO A 124 -5.39 -43.00 24.78
CA PRO A 124 -4.66 -41.72 24.76
C PRO A 124 -3.20 -41.80 24.26
N GLY A 125 -2.54 -42.95 24.43
CA GLY A 125 -1.18 -43.16 23.91
C GLY A 125 -1.09 -43.15 22.38
N SER A 126 -2.19 -43.46 21.68
CA SER A 126 -2.23 -43.45 20.22
C SER A 126 -2.05 -42.05 19.61
N PHE A 127 -2.53 -41.00 20.28
CA PHE A 127 -2.28 -39.62 19.85
C PHE A 127 -0.81 -39.27 20.09
N ALA A 128 -0.31 -39.45 21.31
CA ALA A 128 1.05 -39.06 21.69
C ALA A 128 2.16 -39.85 20.96
N ALA A 129 1.84 -40.98 20.32
CA ALA A 129 2.79 -41.75 19.52
C ALA A 129 3.15 -41.05 18.20
N ASP A 130 2.17 -40.42 17.55
CA ASP A 130 2.29 -39.90 16.19
C ASP A 130 2.02 -38.39 16.08
N TRP A 131 1.42 -37.75 17.09
CA TRP A 131 0.91 -36.39 17.01
C TRP A 131 1.25 -35.53 18.24
N SER A 132 1.34 -34.24 17.99
CA SER A 132 1.52 -33.19 18.99
C SER A 132 0.57 -32.01 18.71
N ALA A 133 0.41 -31.12 19.70
CA ALA A 133 -0.43 -29.93 19.59
C ALA A 133 0.39 -28.65 19.83
N TRP A 134 -0.05 -27.55 19.21
CA TRP A 134 0.54 -26.23 19.37
C TRP A 134 -0.55 -25.19 19.62
N PRO A 135 -0.30 -24.12 20.42
CA PRO A 135 0.84 -23.97 21.33
C PRO A 135 0.85 -25.07 22.41
N PRO A 136 1.99 -25.39 23.03
CA PRO A 136 2.03 -26.34 24.13
C PRO A 136 1.53 -25.71 25.44
N ASP A 137 1.12 -26.57 26.37
CA ASP A 137 0.87 -26.24 27.78
C ASP A 137 -0.07 -25.05 28.01
N GLU A 138 0.25 -24.20 28.99
CA GLU A 138 -0.50 -22.99 29.39
C GLU A 138 -0.66 -21.94 28.29
N LYS A 139 0.12 -22.03 27.20
CA LYS A 139 -0.04 -21.16 26.01
C LYS A 139 -1.20 -21.60 25.12
N ASN A 140 -1.67 -22.83 25.28
CA ASN A 140 -2.89 -23.30 24.65
C ASN A 140 -4.10 -22.82 25.45
N THR A 141 -4.68 -21.70 25.02
CA THR A 141 -5.80 -21.07 25.72
C THR A 141 -7.17 -21.50 25.17
N VAL A 142 -7.22 -22.24 24.07
CA VAL A 142 -8.48 -22.49 23.33
C VAL A 142 -8.77 -23.95 23.01
N GLY A 143 -7.78 -24.83 22.92
CA GLY A 143 -7.97 -26.19 22.42
C GLY A 143 -7.79 -27.27 23.48
N LYS A 144 -8.73 -28.20 23.57
CA LYS A 144 -8.60 -29.43 24.37
C LYS A 144 -8.64 -30.65 23.46
N LEU A 145 -7.80 -31.64 23.76
CA LEU A 145 -7.65 -32.86 22.97
C LEU A 145 -7.90 -34.08 23.86
N ALA A 146 -8.69 -35.03 23.35
CA ALA A 146 -8.89 -36.32 24.00
C ALA A 146 -9.10 -37.42 22.96
N VAL A 147 -8.48 -38.58 23.14
CA VAL A 147 -8.91 -39.79 22.44
C VAL A 147 -10.15 -40.32 23.15
N ALA A 148 -11.29 -40.24 22.48
CA ALA A 148 -12.60 -40.50 23.07
C ALA A 148 -13.25 -41.76 22.46
N PRO A 149 -13.63 -42.77 23.28
CA PRO A 149 -14.41 -43.91 22.80
C PRO A 149 -15.74 -43.47 22.18
N GLY A 150 -16.12 -44.05 21.04
CA GLY A 150 -17.36 -43.72 20.33
C GLY A 150 -17.33 -42.43 19.52
N ALA A 151 -16.22 -41.68 19.53
CA ALA A 151 -16.08 -40.44 18.76
C ALA A 151 -15.65 -40.69 17.30
N GLY A 152 -15.04 -41.84 17.02
CA GLY A 152 -14.53 -42.22 15.70
C GLY A 152 -15.62 -42.77 14.77
N LYS A 153 -15.20 -43.10 13.54
CA LYS A 153 -16.08 -43.57 12.48
C LYS A 153 -16.72 -44.92 12.85
N GLY A 154 -18.04 -44.98 12.78
CA GLY A 154 -18.78 -46.19 13.12
C GLY A 154 -18.76 -46.53 14.62
N GLY A 155 -18.44 -45.55 15.48
CA GLY A 155 -18.41 -45.73 16.93
C GLY A 155 -17.08 -46.25 17.49
N SER A 156 -16.01 -46.22 16.70
CA SER A 156 -14.63 -46.45 17.16
C SER A 156 -14.15 -45.38 18.15
N ALA A 157 -12.94 -45.56 18.70
CA ALA A 157 -12.25 -44.43 19.32
C ALA A 157 -11.88 -43.39 18.24
N GLY A 158 -11.88 -42.11 18.61
CA GLY A 158 -11.47 -41.03 17.71
C GLY A 158 -10.82 -39.89 18.47
N LEU A 159 -10.07 -39.05 17.77
CA LEU A 159 -9.48 -37.85 18.36
C LEU A 159 -10.55 -36.74 18.42
N ARG A 160 -11.00 -36.43 19.64
CA ARG A 160 -11.87 -35.29 19.92
C ARG A 160 -11.05 -34.03 20.18
N ILE A 161 -11.39 -32.98 19.45
CA ILE A 161 -10.88 -31.63 19.58
C ILE A 161 -12.03 -30.74 20.02
N GLU A 162 -11.91 -30.13 21.20
CA GLU A 162 -12.85 -29.14 21.71
C GLU A 162 -12.21 -27.76 21.67
N LEU A 163 -12.82 -26.84 20.94
CA LEU A 163 -12.38 -25.45 20.88
C LEU A 163 -13.31 -24.56 21.70
N THR A 164 -12.72 -23.75 22.57
CA THR A 164 -13.42 -22.68 23.30
C THR A 164 -12.96 -21.32 22.80
N ALA A 165 -13.84 -20.32 22.88
CA ALA A 165 -13.46 -18.95 22.55
C ALA A 165 -12.32 -18.46 23.49
N PRO A 166 -11.46 -17.54 23.01
CA PRO A 166 -10.54 -16.80 23.88
C PRO A 166 -11.26 -16.20 25.08
N ALA A 167 -10.56 -16.09 26.22
CA ALA A 167 -11.16 -15.71 27.49
C ALA A 167 -11.77 -14.29 27.45
N ARG A 168 -11.24 -13.40 26.61
CA ARG A 168 -11.75 -12.04 26.41
C ARG A 168 -12.31 -11.89 25.01
N ALA A 169 -13.49 -11.29 24.91
CA ALA A 169 -14.06 -10.91 23.64
C ALA A 169 -13.11 -9.95 22.89
N GLY A 170 -12.81 -10.24 21.63
CA GLY A 170 -11.87 -9.47 20.81
C GLY A 170 -10.39 -9.86 20.95
N GLU A 171 -10.04 -10.79 21.85
CA GLU A 171 -8.70 -11.37 21.88
C GLU A 171 -8.48 -12.24 20.63
N PRO A 172 -7.31 -12.16 19.96
CA PRO A 172 -7.03 -12.99 18.80
C PRO A 172 -7.00 -14.47 19.19
N TRP A 173 -7.51 -15.32 18.30
CA TRP A 173 -7.35 -16.76 18.46
C TRP A 173 -5.87 -17.12 18.33
N PRO A 174 -5.30 -17.93 19.25
CA PRO A 174 -3.95 -18.47 19.03
C PRO A 174 -3.97 -19.39 17.81
N ASP A 175 -2.81 -19.61 17.18
CA ASP A 175 -2.64 -20.59 16.09
C ASP A 175 -2.72 -22.03 16.61
N PHE A 176 -3.88 -22.42 17.15
CA PHE A 176 -4.11 -23.75 17.66
C PHE A 176 -4.17 -24.76 16.51
N HIS A 177 -3.31 -25.77 16.56
CA HIS A 177 -3.28 -26.84 15.58
C HIS A 177 -2.70 -28.13 16.14
N ILE A 178 -3.05 -29.25 15.52
CA ILE A 178 -2.35 -30.52 15.73
C ILE A 178 -1.43 -30.80 14.56
N HIS A 179 -0.30 -31.45 14.82
CA HIS A 179 0.66 -31.82 13.79
C HIS A 179 1.24 -33.20 14.04
N HIS A 180 1.48 -33.93 12.96
CA HIS A 180 2.14 -35.22 13.00
C HIS A 180 3.61 -35.05 13.38
N HIS A 181 4.23 -36.03 14.02
CA HIS A 181 5.67 -36.03 14.25
C HIS A 181 6.44 -35.94 12.91
N ALA A 182 7.58 -35.26 12.93
CA ALA A 182 8.34 -34.93 11.72
C ALA A 182 9.13 -36.13 11.18
N ASN A 183 8.45 -37.13 10.64
CA ASN A 183 9.02 -38.40 10.16
C ASN A 183 8.33 -38.97 8.91
N LEU A 184 7.47 -38.19 8.25
CA LEU A 184 6.86 -38.58 6.97
C LEU A 184 7.89 -38.43 5.84
N ARG A 185 7.97 -39.44 4.96
CA ARG A 185 8.85 -39.43 3.80
C ARG A 185 8.09 -39.10 2.53
N LEU A 186 8.37 -37.94 1.95
CA LEU A 186 7.81 -37.49 0.68
C LEU A 186 8.92 -37.37 -0.37
N THR A 187 8.62 -37.81 -1.58
CA THR A 187 9.49 -37.70 -2.74
C THR A 187 9.01 -36.54 -3.61
N ARG A 188 9.93 -35.65 -4.00
CA ARG A 188 9.60 -34.51 -4.85
C ARG A 188 8.92 -34.95 -6.14
N GLY A 189 7.84 -34.27 -6.51
CA GLY A 189 7.09 -34.48 -7.75
C GLY A 189 6.06 -35.61 -7.70
N HIS A 190 6.19 -36.53 -6.73
CA HIS A 190 5.24 -37.63 -6.57
C HIS A 190 3.84 -37.12 -6.23
N LEU A 191 2.82 -37.82 -6.71
CA LEU A 191 1.42 -37.56 -6.39
C LEU A 191 1.01 -38.33 -5.13
N TYR A 192 0.42 -37.64 -4.17
CA TYR A 192 -0.05 -38.21 -2.90
C TYR A 192 -1.55 -38.01 -2.75
N ARG A 193 -2.22 -38.96 -2.07
CA ARG A 193 -3.59 -38.81 -1.57
C ARG A 193 -3.58 -38.80 -0.05
N ALA A 194 -4.09 -37.72 0.53
CA ALA A 194 -4.40 -37.65 1.96
C ALA A 194 -5.91 -37.86 2.15
N SER A 195 -6.27 -38.73 3.09
CA SER A 195 -7.67 -38.98 3.46
C SER A 195 -7.84 -39.06 4.97
N PHE A 196 -8.98 -38.61 5.47
CA PHE A 196 -9.37 -38.73 6.87
C PHE A 196 -10.88 -38.68 7.01
N TRP A 197 -11.39 -39.26 8.09
CA TRP A 197 -12.76 -39.08 8.52
C TRP A 197 -12.83 -37.92 9.50
N VAL A 198 -13.87 -37.09 9.36
CA VAL A 198 -14.13 -35.98 10.28
C VAL A 198 -15.61 -35.87 10.59
N HIS A 199 -15.91 -35.63 11.86
CA HIS A 199 -17.24 -35.23 12.31
C HIS A 199 -17.13 -33.88 12.99
N SER A 200 -17.53 -32.82 12.29
CA SER A 200 -17.66 -31.51 12.92
C SER A 200 -19.08 -31.35 13.46
N HIS A 201 -19.21 -30.83 14.67
CA HIS A 201 -20.52 -30.63 15.30
C HIS A 201 -21.22 -29.35 14.78
N GLN A 202 -20.53 -28.58 13.92
CA GLN A 202 -21.03 -27.37 13.28
C GLN A 202 -20.27 -27.09 11.97
N ASP A 203 -20.78 -26.16 11.16
CA ASP A 203 -20.08 -25.71 9.96
C ASP A 203 -18.76 -24.99 10.32
N ARG A 204 -17.65 -25.42 9.70
CA ARG A 204 -16.33 -24.77 9.83
C ARG A 204 -15.43 -25.08 8.64
N ASP A 205 -14.31 -24.39 8.58
CA ASP A 205 -13.25 -24.67 7.60
C ASP A 205 -12.04 -25.32 8.29
N LEU A 206 -11.50 -26.37 7.66
CA LEU A 206 -10.28 -27.05 8.10
C LEU A 206 -9.12 -26.66 7.19
N ASN A 207 -8.00 -26.22 7.74
CA ASN A 207 -6.78 -26.03 6.96
C ASN A 207 -5.84 -27.20 7.21
N VAL A 208 -5.57 -27.95 6.15
CA VAL A 208 -4.69 -29.13 6.17
C VAL A 208 -3.51 -28.87 5.26
N ALA A 209 -2.30 -29.05 5.75
CA ALA A 209 -1.10 -28.83 4.95
C ALA A 209 0.07 -29.67 5.46
N LEU A 210 0.98 -30.00 4.55
CA LEU A 210 2.21 -30.73 4.82
C LEU A 210 3.40 -29.78 4.75
N TYR A 211 4.30 -29.91 5.72
CA TYR A 211 5.47 -29.07 5.83
C TYR A 211 6.74 -29.88 6.11
N ARG A 212 7.89 -29.32 5.73
CA ARG A 212 9.20 -29.70 6.28
C ARG A 212 9.57 -28.70 7.38
N PRO A 213 9.75 -29.14 8.63
CA PRO A 213 10.23 -28.27 9.71
C PRO A 213 11.66 -27.79 9.45
N GLY A 214 11.98 -26.61 9.95
CA GLY A 214 13.30 -25.96 9.83
C GLY A 214 13.30 -24.63 10.57
N ALA A 215 14.25 -23.74 10.25
CA ALA A 215 14.21 -22.34 10.71
C ALA A 215 12.91 -21.64 10.26
N THR A 216 12.42 -22.02 9.07
CA THR A 216 11.08 -21.72 8.57
C THR A 216 10.43 -23.02 8.11
N TYR A 217 9.11 -23.15 8.29
CA TYR A 217 8.37 -24.29 7.75
C TYR A 217 8.25 -24.17 6.23
N VAL A 218 8.73 -25.18 5.50
CA VAL A 218 8.63 -25.24 4.04
C VAL A 218 7.35 -25.96 3.66
N HIS A 219 6.43 -25.30 2.96
CA HIS A 219 5.18 -25.92 2.48
C HIS A 219 5.47 -26.96 1.38
N LEU A 220 5.11 -28.22 1.64
CA LEU A 220 5.35 -29.35 0.74
C LEU A 220 4.11 -29.72 -0.08
N GLY A 221 2.90 -29.44 0.43
CA GLY A 221 1.66 -29.73 -0.27
C GLY A 221 0.42 -29.71 0.64
N GLY A 222 -0.75 -29.85 0.03
CA GLY A 222 -2.06 -29.82 0.68
C GLY A 222 -3.18 -29.60 -0.35
N PRO A 223 -4.43 -29.37 0.08
CA PRO A 223 -5.53 -29.03 -0.81
C PRO A 223 -5.16 -27.84 -1.69
N GLN A 224 -5.46 -27.91 -2.99
CA GLN A 224 -5.05 -26.88 -3.93
C GLN A 224 -5.69 -25.52 -3.61
N GLY A 225 -4.86 -24.55 -3.22
CA GLY A 225 -5.25 -23.15 -2.97
C GLY A 225 -5.69 -22.38 -4.22
N PRO A 226 -6.37 -21.24 -4.06
CA PRO A 226 -6.79 -20.37 -5.17
C PRO A 226 -5.62 -19.61 -5.82
N PHE A 227 -4.41 -19.67 -5.25
CA PHE A 227 -3.25 -18.94 -5.74
C PHE A 227 -2.91 -19.29 -7.20
N ALA A 228 -2.67 -20.57 -7.49
CA ALA A 228 -2.27 -21.01 -8.83
C ALA A 228 -3.36 -20.78 -9.90
N SER A 229 -4.64 -20.87 -9.53
CA SER A 229 -5.74 -20.58 -10.46
C SER A 229 -5.80 -19.09 -10.79
N GLN A 230 -5.64 -18.21 -9.81
CA GLN A 230 -5.61 -16.77 -10.04
C GLN A 230 -4.39 -16.33 -10.86
N VAL A 231 -3.20 -16.91 -10.61
CA VAL A 231 -2.02 -16.65 -11.46
C VAL A 231 -2.28 -17.05 -12.91
N LYS A 232 -2.97 -18.18 -13.16
CA LYS A 232 -3.37 -18.59 -14.51
C LYS A 232 -4.38 -17.65 -15.16
N LEU A 233 -5.37 -17.18 -14.39
CA LEU A 233 -6.34 -16.19 -14.87
C LEU A 233 -5.66 -14.87 -15.24
N ALA A 234 -4.75 -14.39 -14.38
CA ALA A 234 -3.92 -13.22 -14.64
C ALA A 234 -3.09 -13.37 -15.92
N ALA A 235 -2.38 -14.49 -16.07
CA ALA A 235 -1.60 -14.80 -17.26
C ALA A 235 -2.48 -14.82 -18.53
N GLY A 236 -3.70 -15.35 -18.43
CA GLY A 236 -4.69 -15.36 -19.51
C GLY A 236 -5.11 -13.96 -19.97
N ALA A 237 -5.11 -12.98 -19.07
CA ALA A 237 -5.36 -11.56 -19.38
C ALA A 237 -4.09 -10.78 -19.79
N GLY A 238 -2.94 -11.46 -19.93
CA GLY A 238 -1.66 -10.84 -20.28
C GLY A 238 -0.96 -10.14 -19.12
N VAL A 239 -1.27 -10.55 -17.88
CA VAL A 239 -0.68 -10.01 -16.65
C VAL A 239 0.39 -10.99 -16.18
N ASP A 240 1.64 -10.72 -16.58
CA ASP A 240 2.77 -11.62 -16.29
C ASP A 240 3.57 -11.19 -15.05
N PHE A 241 3.40 -9.97 -14.54
CA PHE A 241 4.00 -9.58 -13.26
C PHE A 241 3.26 -10.24 -12.10
N VAL A 242 3.97 -11.02 -11.30
CA VAL A 242 3.41 -11.74 -10.14
C VAL A 242 4.20 -11.39 -8.89
N SER A 243 3.51 -10.76 -7.95
CA SER A 243 4.00 -10.45 -6.61
C SER A 243 3.55 -11.53 -5.62
N PHE A 244 4.41 -11.89 -4.66
CA PHE A 244 4.14 -12.94 -3.68
C PHE A 244 5.08 -12.80 -2.48
N PRO A 245 4.66 -13.20 -1.27
CA PRO A 245 5.47 -13.02 -0.08
C PRO A 245 6.45 -14.17 0.18
N PHE A 246 7.61 -13.84 0.76
CA PHE A 246 8.42 -14.75 1.57
C PHE A 246 9.32 -13.95 2.53
N GLU A 247 9.87 -14.64 3.53
CA GLU A 247 10.84 -14.06 4.46
C GLU A 247 12.27 -14.21 3.94
N VAL A 248 13.13 -13.22 4.19
CA VAL A 248 14.56 -13.36 3.90
C VAL A 248 15.20 -14.36 4.89
N PRO A 249 16.02 -15.34 4.45
CA PRO A 249 16.74 -16.22 5.35
C PRO A 249 17.86 -15.51 6.15
N TRP A 250 17.79 -15.66 7.49
CA TRP A 250 18.79 -15.20 8.47
C TRP A 250 19.39 -16.39 9.24
N PRO A 251 20.42 -17.07 8.68
CA PRO A 251 21.08 -18.15 9.41
C PRO A 251 21.87 -17.60 10.61
N PRO A 252 21.97 -18.35 11.73
CA PRO A 252 22.92 -18.02 12.78
C PRO A 252 24.36 -17.93 12.24
N PRO A 253 25.25 -17.16 12.89
CA PRO A 253 26.63 -17.02 12.48
C PRO A 253 27.32 -18.38 12.24
N GLY A 254 28.01 -18.52 11.11
CA GLY A 254 28.72 -19.75 10.72
C GLY A 254 27.85 -20.83 10.08
N GLN A 255 26.53 -20.65 9.99
CA GLN A 255 25.64 -21.57 9.28
C GLN A 255 25.33 -21.08 7.86
N PRO A 256 25.22 -21.98 6.86
CA PRO A 256 24.78 -21.59 5.52
C PRO A 256 23.31 -21.17 5.52
N ALA A 257 22.94 -20.29 4.61
CA ALA A 257 21.53 -19.95 4.38
C ALA A 257 20.79 -21.11 3.70
N ASP A 258 19.60 -21.44 4.20
CA ASP A 258 18.65 -22.34 3.52
C ASP A 258 17.73 -21.51 2.62
N TRP A 259 17.91 -21.66 1.31
CA TRP A 259 17.13 -20.96 0.29
C TRP A 259 15.90 -21.74 -0.20
N THR A 260 15.62 -22.92 0.36
CA THR A 260 14.60 -23.81 -0.21
C THR A 260 13.21 -23.17 -0.25
N ALA A 261 12.81 -22.46 0.81
CA ALA A 261 11.50 -21.80 0.86
C ALA A 261 11.34 -20.74 -0.24
N VAL A 262 12.36 -19.91 -0.45
CA VAL A 262 12.33 -18.83 -1.46
C VAL A 262 12.33 -19.41 -2.88
N ASP A 263 13.12 -20.46 -3.11
CA ASP A 263 13.18 -21.18 -4.37
C ASP A 263 11.83 -21.81 -4.75
N LEU A 264 11.17 -22.45 -3.79
CA LEU A 264 9.87 -23.11 -4.02
C LEU A 264 8.77 -22.09 -4.30
N ALA A 265 8.76 -20.95 -3.60
CA ALA A 265 7.82 -19.88 -3.88
C ALA A 265 7.96 -19.35 -5.32
N CYS A 266 9.20 -19.15 -5.79
CA CYS A 266 9.46 -18.74 -7.18
C CYS A 266 8.99 -19.81 -8.19
N ARG A 267 9.31 -21.09 -7.94
CA ARG A 267 8.91 -22.19 -8.83
C ARG A 267 7.40 -22.36 -8.92
N GLU A 268 6.67 -22.21 -7.81
CA GLU A 268 5.21 -22.32 -7.81
C GLU A 268 4.54 -21.30 -8.73
N VAL A 269 5.04 -20.06 -8.74
CA VAL A 269 4.56 -19.03 -9.67
C VAL A 269 4.87 -19.43 -11.11
N LEU A 270 6.09 -19.90 -11.39
CA LEU A 270 6.52 -20.30 -12.73
C LEU A 270 5.79 -21.55 -13.25
N ASP A 271 5.43 -22.47 -12.36
CA ASP A 271 4.61 -23.65 -12.69
C ASP A 271 3.18 -23.23 -13.10
N ALA A 272 2.65 -22.15 -12.51
CA ALA A 272 1.35 -21.60 -12.86
C ALA A 272 1.40 -20.69 -14.10
N ASN A 273 2.45 -19.88 -14.25
CA ASN A 273 2.72 -19.03 -15.41
C ASN A 273 4.22 -19.08 -15.79
N PRO A 274 4.62 -19.88 -16.80
CA PRO A 274 6.01 -19.99 -17.24
C PRO A 274 6.63 -18.70 -17.79
N ARG A 275 5.81 -17.67 -18.07
CA ARG A 275 6.25 -16.35 -18.54
C ARG A 275 6.33 -15.32 -17.42
N ALA A 276 6.04 -15.70 -16.18
CA ALA A 276 5.94 -14.75 -15.09
C ALA A 276 7.22 -13.92 -14.89
N LEU A 277 7.01 -12.65 -14.59
CA LEU A 277 7.99 -11.71 -14.08
C LEU A 277 7.80 -11.61 -12.56
N LEU A 278 8.67 -12.28 -11.82
CA LEU A 278 8.59 -12.45 -10.37
C LEU A 278 8.94 -11.15 -9.64
N LEU A 279 8.08 -10.77 -8.69
CA LEU A 279 8.22 -9.58 -7.87
C LEU A 279 8.07 -9.94 -6.39
N PRO A 280 9.05 -10.62 -5.77
CA PRO A 280 8.96 -11.03 -4.39
C PRO A 280 8.79 -9.85 -3.41
N ARG A 281 7.81 -9.98 -2.52
CA ARG A 281 7.61 -9.16 -1.31
C ARG A 281 8.40 -9.80 -0.17
N VAL A 282 9.52 -9.18 0.18
CA VAL A 282 10.56 -9.77 1.03
C VAL A 282 10.42 -9.25 2.46
N GLY A 283 10.00 -10.09 3.40
CA GLY A 283 9.97 -9.73 4.82
C GLY A 283 11.40 -9.57 5.38
N MET A 284 11.65 -8.44 6.05
CA MET A 284 12.96 -8.01 6.55
C MET A 284 13.11 -8.11 8.07
N MET A 285 12.13 -8.68 8.77
CA MET A 285 12.18 -8.81 10.22
C MET A 285 13.26 -9.82 10.63
N PRO A 286 14.24 -9.44 11.49
CA PRO A 286 15.24 -10.40 11.95
C PRO A 286 14.61 -11.47 12.85
N PRO A 287 15.18 -12.69 12.85
CA PRO A 287 14.68 -13.79 13.67
C PRO A 287 14.94 -13.58 15.16
N GLU A 288 14.24 -14.34 16.00
CA GLU A 288 14.33 -14.23 17.46
C GLU A 288 15.74 -14.46 18.02
N TRP A 289 16.60 -15.26 17.37
CA TRP A 289 18.00 -15.43 17.81
C TRP A 289 18.76 -14.11 17.73
N TRP A 290 18.56 -13.33 16.66
CA TRP A 290 19.22 -12.04 16.47
C TRP A 290 18.71 -11.05 17.52
N LEU A 291 17.40 -10.99 17.77
CA LEU A 291 16.83 -10.13 18.81
C LEU A 291 17.33 -10.46 20.23
N LYS A 292 17.63 -11.73 20.50
CA LYS A 292 18.21 -12.17 21.79
C LYS A 292 19.67 -11.75 21.95
N GLU A 293 20.45 -11.78 20.88
CA GLU A 293 21.85 -11.31 20.87
C GLU A 293 21.93 -9.78 20.83
N HIS A 294 20.90 -9.12 20.32
CA HIS A 294 20.79 -7.67 20.16
C HIS A 294 19.63 -7.07 20.97
N PRO A 295 19.55 -7.27 22.30
CA PRO A 295 18.41 -6.81 23.07
C PRO A 295 18.27 -5.27 22.97
N GLY A 296 19.36 -4.52 22.95
CA GLY A 296 19.32 -3.04 22.82
C GLY A 296 18.71 -2.54 21.52
N ASP A 297 18.62 -3.38 20.48
CA ASP A 297 18.08 -3.08 19.16
C ASP A 297 16.61 -3.52 19.00
N ARG A 298 16.00 -4.15 20.02
CA ARG A 298 14.58 -4.49 20.03
C ARG A 298 13.75 -3.25 20.41
N MET A 299 12.77 -2.91 19.58
CA MET A 299 11.96 -1.69 19.75
C MET A 299 11.17 -1.75 21.05
N GLN A 300 11.06 -0.61 21.74
CA GLN A 300 10.48 -0.49 23.08
C GLN A 300 9.43 0.63 23.13
N TRP A 301 8.29 0.32 23.74
CA TRP A 301 7.19 1.24 23.99
C TRP A 301 7.26 1.84 25.38
N GLU A 302 6.50 2.93 25.58
CA GLU A 302 6.39 3.64 26.86
C GLU A 302 5.91 2.78 28.04
N ASP A 303 5.24 1.67 27.78
CA ASP A 303 4.74 0.71 28.77
C ASP A 303 5.72 -0.45 29.04
N GLY A 304 6.90 -0.42 28.42
CA GLY A 304 7.91 -1.47 28.54
C GLY A 304 7.69 -2.67 27.63
N ARG A 305 6.60 -2.70 26.82
CA ARG A 305 6.45 -3.71 25.76
C ARG A 305 7.65 -3.64 24.83
N ARG A 306 8.16 -4.82 24.41
CA ARG A 306 9.28 -4.94 23.49
C ARG A 306 8.97 -5.92 22.38
N ASP A 307 9.03 -5.43 21.16
CA ASP A 307 8.72 -6.19 19.95
C ASP A 307 9.39 -5.53 18.76
N MET A 308 9.51 -6.22 17.63
CA MET A 308 10.14 -5.71 16.40
C MET A 308 11.58 -5.21 16.60
N VAL A 309 12.22 -4.83 15.51
CA VAL A 309 13.57 -4.22 15.51
C VAL A 309 13.48 -2.70 15.40
N VAL A 310 14.39 -1.99 16.05
CA VAL A 310 14.54 -0.53 15.92
C VAL A 310 15.10 -0.21 14.53
N VAL A 311 14.33 0.48 13.69
CA VAL A 311 14.76 0.89 12.34
C VAL A 311 16.02 1.76 12.34
N ALA A 312 16.23 2.53 13.41
CA ALA A 312 17.39 3.39 13.59
C ALA A 312 18.65 2.63 14.04
N SER A 313 18.56 1.33 14.32
CA SER A 313 19.69 0.51 14.77
C SER A 313 20.73 0.36 13.65
N PRO A 314 21.98 0.79 13.85
CA PRO A 314 23.04 0.59 12.87
C PRO A 314 23.37 -0.89 12.64
N SER A 315 23.25 -1.72 13.68
CA SER A 315 23.50 -3.16 13.59
C SER A 315 22.45 -3.81 12.70
N TYR A 316 21.17 -3.54 12.97
CA TYR A 316 20.09 -4.05 12.14
C TYR A 316 20.22 -3.60 10.69
N ARG A 317 20.42 -2.30 10.43
CA ARG A 317 20.51 -1.77 9.07
C ARG A 317 21.64 -2.42 8.26
N ARG A 318 22.81 -2.59 8.86
CA ARG A 318 23.95 -3.28 8.23
C ARG A 318 23.61 -4.75 7.96
N ASP A 319 23.20 -5.49 8.99
CA ASP A 319 22.99 -6.93 8.87
C ASP A 319 21.83 -7.26 7.92
N ALA A 320 20.75 -6.47 7.96
CA ALA A 320 19.61 -6.61 7.04
C ALA A 320 19.99 -6.29 5.60
N ALA A 321 20.81 -5.26 5.36
CA ALA A 321 21.31 -4.94 4.03
C ALA A 321 22.21 -6.06 3.48
N GLU A 322 23.11 -6.62 4.31
CA GLU A 322 23.95 -7.76 3.94
C GLU A 322 23.11 -9.01 3.60
N ARG A 323 22.06 -9.28 4.40
CA ARG A 323 21.14 -10.40 4.13
C ARG A 323 20.32 -10.21 2.87
N LEU A 324 19.81 -9.01 2.64
CA LEU A 324 19.06 -8.68 1.43
C LEU A 324 19.94 -8.78 0.18
N LEU A 325 21.18 -8.30 0.24
CA LEU A 325 22.15 -8.45 -0.85
C LEU A 325 22.36 -9.93 -1.20
N ALA A 326 22.64 -10.78 -0.21
CA ALA A 326 22.85 -12.21 -0.43
C ALA A 326 21.62 -12.92 -1.02
N LEU A 327 20.41 -12.55 -0.58
CA LEU A 327 19.16 -13.06 -1.15
C LEU A 327 19.01 -12.67 -2.62
N VAL A 328 19.25 -11.39 -2.93
CA VAL A 328 19.13 -10.86 -4.29
C VAL A 328 20.14 -11.55 -5.21
N GLU A 329 21.38 -11.73 -4.79
CA GLU A 329 22.40 -12.45 -5.57
C GLU A 329 22.01 -13.91 -5.83
N HIS A 330 21.45 -14.60 -4.83
CA HIS A 330 20.93 -15.96 -4.99
C HIS A 330 19.79 -16.01 -6.03
N LEU A 331 18.80 -15.12 -5.91
CA LEU A 331 17.66 -15.08 -6.81
C LEU A 331 18.05 -14.66 -8.24
N GLU A 332 19.00 -13.74 -8.40
CA GLU A 332 19.55 -13.39 -9.71
C GLU A 332 20.29 -14.58 -10.35
N ALA A 333 21.00 -15.39 -9.55
CA ALA A 333 21.71 -16.57 -10.05
C ALA A 333 20.74 -17.70 -10.45
N ALA A 334 19.68 -17.93 -9.66
CA ALA A 334 18.76 -19.05 -9.87
C ALA A 334 17.60 -18.72 -10.84
N PHE A 335 17.14 -17.46 -10.85
CA PHE A 335 15.90 -17.04 -11.53
C PHE A 335 16.03 -15.67 -12.22
N GLY A 336 17.24 -15.14 -12.44
CA GLY A 336 17.45 -13.76 -12.90
C GLY A 336 16.81 -13.41 -14.26
N ASP A 337 16.50 -14.39 -15.10
CA ASP A 337 15.74 -14.22 -16.35
C ASP A 337 14.21 -14.10 -16.14
N ARG A 338 13.75 -14.33 -14.91
CA ARG A 338 12.35 -14.22 -14.46
C ARG A 338 12.13 -13.20 -13.35
N ILE A 339 13.15 -12.75 -12.63
CA ILE A 339 12.97 -11.68 -11.62
C ILE A 339 12.74 -10.32 -12.31
N ALA A 340 11.62 -9.67 -12.01
CA ALA A 340 11.34 -8.29 -12.39
C ALA A 340 11.87 -7.28 -11.37
N GLY A 341 11.83 -7.60 -10.08
CA GLY A 341 12.17 -6.65 -9.03
C GLY A 341 12.18 -7.25 -7.64
N TYR A 342 12.46 -6.39 -6.66
CA TYR A 342 12.47 -6.73 -5.25
C TYR A 342 11.67 -5.69 -4.47
N HIS A 343 10.83 -6.18 -3.56
CA HIS A 343 10.01 -5.34 -2.69
C HIS A 343 10.30 -5.67 -1.23
N PRO A 344 11.35 -5.09 -0.61
CA PRO A 344 11.64 -5.27 0.80
C PRO A 344 10.56 -4.63 1.68
N CYS A 345 10.08 -5.40 2.66
CA CYS A 345 8.99 -5.07 3.56
C CYS A 345 9.43 -5.20 5.02
N GLY A 346 9.02 -4.27 5.87
CA GLY A 346 9.36 -4.31 7.29
C GLY A 346 8.43 -3.45 8.13
N GLN A 347 8.57 -3.57 9.45
CA GLN A 347 7.74 -2.89 10.44
C GLN A 347 6.25 -3.25 10.29
N ASN A 348 5.35 -2.31 10.57
CA ASN A 348 3.92 -2.57 10.61
C ASN A 348 3.42 -3.07 9.25
N THR A 349 2.82 -4.26 9.23
CA THR A 349 2.23 -4.89 8.02
C THR A 349 3.18 -4.99 6.81
N GLY A 350 4.49 -4.81 7.01
CA GLY A 350 5.49 -4.75 5.95
C GLY A 350 5.57 -3.41 5.19
N GLU A 351 4.98 -2.34 5.72
CA GLU A 351 4.75 -1.07 5.02
C GLU A 351 5.65 0.09 5.46
N TRP A 352 6.67 -0.18 6.27
CA TRP A 352 7.69 0.79 6.72
C TRP A 352 7.15 2.03 7.47
N PHE A 353 6.02 1.91 8.18
CA PHE A 353 5.68 2.80 9.30
C PHE A 353 5.90 2.09 10.64
N TYR A 354 6.12 2.86 11.70
CA TYR A 354 6.39 2.29 13.02
C TYR A 354 5.27 1.35 13.48
N GLU A 355 5.68 0.18 14.00
CA GLU A 355 4.76 -0.82 14.55
C GLU A 355 3.76 -0.19 15.54
N ALA A 356 2.48 -0.53 15.40
CA ALA A 356 1.40 -0.04 16.23
C ALA A 356 1.19 1.50 16.21
N THR A 357 1.52 2.19 15.11
CA THR A 357 1.31 3.64 14.94
C THR A 357 -0.13 4.09 15.28
N TRP A 358 -1.12 3.26 14.97
CA TRP A 358 -2.54 3.56 15.22
C TRP A 358 -2.96 3.39 16.69
N ASN A 359 -2.10 2.81 17.53
CA ASN A 359 -2.38 2.60 18.95
C ASN A 359 -1.91 3.79 19.80
N PRO A 360 -2.51 4.00 20.99
CA PRO A 360 -2.14 5.13 21.84
C PRO A 360 -0.71 5.05 22.38
N LYS A 361 -0.10 3.86 22.48
CA LYS A 361 1.23 3.69 23.07
C LYS A 361 2.34 4.07 22.10
N LEU A 362 3.22 4.98 22.53
CA LEU A 362 4.35 5.46 21.73
C LEU A 362 5.56 4.54 21.87
N SER A 363 6.28 4.39 20.77
CA SER A 363 7.58 3.72 20.68
C SER A 363 8.75 4.70 20.61
N GLY A 364 9.97 4.17 20.58
CA GLY A 364 11.21 4.94 20.40
C GLY A 364 12.02 5.11 21.68
N TYR A 365 11.88 4.19 22.64
CA TYR A 365 12.54 4.26 23.95
C TYR A 365 13.62 3.20 24.15
N ALA A 366 14.01 2.47 23.10
CA ALA A 366 15.05 1.45 23.21
C ALA A 366 16.46 2.08 23.28
N PRO A 367 17.48 1.37 23.81
CA PRO A 367 18.87 1.85 23.82
C PRO A 367 19.39 2.27 22.42
N ALA A 368 18.98 1.55 21.37
CA ALA A 368 19.33 1.90 19.99
C ALA A 368 18.72 3.23 19.54
N ASP A 369 17.47 3.53 19.92
CA ASP A 369 16.82 4.82 19.64
C ASP A 369 17.59 5.97 20.28
N VAL A 370 17.91 5.86 21.57
CA VAL A 370 18.67 6.88 22.31
C VAL A 370 20.03 7.16 21.65
N SER A 371 20.72 6.09 21.25
CA SER A 371 22.02 6.19 20.61
C SER A 371 21.93 6.84 19.23
N ALA A 372 20.93 6.46 18.42
CA ALA A 372 20.70 7.04 17.10
C ALA A 372 20.25 8.49 17.16
N TRP A 373 19.39 8.83 18.12
CA TRP A 373 18.93 10.18 18.40
C TRP A 373 20.08 11.14 18.69
N ARG A 374 20.98 10.76 19.61
CA ARG A 374 22.14 11.59 19.95
C ARG A 374 23.10 11.78 18.76
N ARG A 375 23.27 10.74 17.93
CA ARG A 375 24.03 10.88 16.67
C ARG A 375 23.37 11.83 15.69
N TRP A 376 22.04 11.75 15.52
CA TRP A 376 21.29 12.66 14.67
C TRP A 376 21.41 14.11 15.15
N LEU A 377 21.25 14.35 16.46
CA LEU A 377 21.46 15.68 17.06
C LEU A 377 22.87 16.20 16.84
N THR A 378 23.88 15.34 16.95
CA THR A 378 25.28 15.70 16.70
C THR A 378 25.48 16.11 15.23
N GLY A 379 24.83 15.40 14.30
CA GLY A 379 24.84 15.77 12.88
C GLY A 379 24.16 17.11 12.61
N ARG A 380 23.03 17.39 13.26
CA ARG A 380 22.24 18.61 13.09
C ARG A 380 22.91 19.84 13.71
N TYR A 381 23.23 19.76 15.00
CA TYR A 381 23.66 20.91 15.78
C TYR A 381 25.17 21.06 15.87
N ARG A 382 25.96 19.99 15.64
CA ARG A 382 27.42 19.95 15.68
C ARG A 382 28.05 20.15 17.07
N ASP A 383 27.52 21.06 17.88
CA ASP A 383 28.00 21.35 19.24
C ASP A 383 26.83 21.64 20.21
N ASP A 384 27.13 21.55 21.51
CA ASP A 384 26.14 21.75 22.58
C ASP A 384 25.56 23.17 22.58
N ARG A 385 26.34 24.20 22.22
CA ARG A 385 25.87 25.59 22.26
C ARG A 385 24.72 25.81 21.27
N ARG A 386 24.81 25.22 20.09
CA ARG A 386 23.76 25.29 19.07
C ARG A 386 22.51 24.53 19.47
N LEU A 387 22.66 23.35 20.08
CA LEU A 387 21.53 22.59 20.64
C LEU A 387 20.83 23.40 21.75
N GLN A 388 21.59 23.91 22.71
CA GLN A 388 21.09 24.71 23.83
C GLN A 388 20.37 25.97 23.35
N ALA A 389 20.89 26.62 22.31
CA ALA A 389 20.26 27.78 21.70
C ALA A 389 18.93 27.41 21.01
N ALA A 390 18.88 26.30 20.26
CA ALA A 390 17.68 25.86 19.56
C ALA A 390 16.58 25.36 20.49
N TRP A 391 16.94 24.69 21.58
CA TRP A 391 15.97 24.14 22.55
C TRP A 391 15.67 25.10 23.70
N HIS A 392 16.34 26.25 23.75
CA HIS A 392 16.25 27.21 24.85
C HIS A 392 16.52 26.59 26.24
N ASP A 393 17.40 25.59 26.28
CA ASP A 393 17.76 24.85 27.49
C ASP A 393 19.29 24.85 27.65
N ARG A 394 19.80 25.44 28.74
CA ARG A 394 21.26 25.48 29.00
C ARG A 394 21.79 24.17 29.61
N GLY A 395 20.93 23.28 30.07
CA GLY A 395 21.29 22.02 30.72
C GLY A 395 21.47 20.86 29.75
N VAL A 396 21.00 20.99 28.50
CA VAL A 396 21.12 19.92 27.50
C VAL A 396 22.53 19.87 26.88
N SER A 397 22.98 18.66 26.55
CA SER A 397 24.18 18.41 25.73
C SER A 397 23.90 17.28 24.74
N LEU A 398 24.63 17.25 23.64
CA LEU A 398 24.53 16.22 22.60
C LEU A 398 24.73 14.80 23.16
N GLY A 399 25.69 14.63 24.08
CA GLY A 399 26.02 13.33 24.67
C GLY A 399 25.00 12.82 25.68
N ALA A 400 24.21 13.70 26.29
CA ALA A 400 23.27 13.35 27.35
C ALA A 400 21.79 13.58 26.99
N ALA A 401 21.49 14.19 25.83
CA ALA A 401 20.13 14.47 25.39
C ALA A 401 19.23 13.23 25.52
N ALA A 402 18.08 13.41 26.16
CA ALA A 402 17.08 12.37 26.34
C ALA A 402 16.13 12.32 25.14
N VAL A 403 15.52 11.15 24.91
CA VAL A 403 14.31 11.06 24.08
C VAL A 403 13.19 11.81 24.81
N PRO A 404 12.36 12.61 24.12
CA PRO A 404 11.26 13.29 24.78
C PRO A 404 10.33 12.33 25.53
N ALA A 405 10.01 12.66 26.79
CA ALA A 405 9.18 11.82 27.64
C ALA A 405 7.77 11.59 27.04
N PRO A 406 7.14 10.43 27.28
CA PRO A 406 5.80 10.11 26.75
C PRO A 406 4.76 11.19 27.04
N ALA A 407 4.73 11.71 28.27
CA ALA A 407 3.78 12.75 28.68
C ALA A 407 3.87 14.03 27.82
N LEU A 408 5.08 14.42 27.41
CA LEU A 408 5.29 15.59 26.54
C LEU A 408 4.82 15.32 25.10
N ARG A 409 5.07 14.10 24.60
CA ARG A 409 4.65 13.66 23.26
C ARG A 409 3.11 13.55 23.17
N HIS A 410 2.45 13.12 24.24
CA HIS A 410 0.98 13.07 24.35
C HIS A 410 0.32 14.43 24.58
N ALA A 411 1.04 15.39 25.17
CA ALA A 411 0.49 16.72 25.43
C ALA A 411 0.31 17.53 24.13
N SER A 412 -0.62 18.48 24.15
CA SER A 412 -0.85 19.47 23.08
C SER A 412 -1.03 20.87 23.69
N PRO A 413 -0.04 21.41 24.43
CA PRO A 413 -0.21 22.61 25.25
C PRO A 413 -0.43 23.89 24.42
N ALA A 414 0.04 23.92 23.18
CA ALA A 414 -0.19 25.02 22.22
C ALA A 414 -1.34 24.72 21.24
N GLY A 415 -2.10 23.64 21.47
CA GLY A 415 -3.17 23.18 20.59
C GLY A 415 -2.65 22.29 19.46
N VAL A 416 -3.09 22.52 18.22
CA VAL A 416 -2.86 21.60 17.08
C VAL A 416 -1.43 21.66 16.54
N LEU A 417 -0.74 22.79 16.70
CA LEU A 417 0.66 22.96 16.27
C LEU A 417 1.56 23.09 17.50
N ARG A 418 2.72 22.44 17.44
CA ARG A 418 3.82 22.58 18.39
C ARG A 418 4.40 23.97 18.28
N ASP A 419 4.66 24.61 19.41
CA ASP A 419 5.36 25.90 19.47
C ASP A 419 6.88 25.66 19.34
N PRO A 420 7.54 26.04 18.24
CA PRO A 420 8.96 25.75 18.07
C PRO A 420 9.84 26.40 19.14
N LEU A 421 9.44 27.53 19.75
CA LEU A 421 10.23 28.14 20.83
C LEU A 421 10.24 27.31 22.13
N ARG A 422 9.23 26.45 22.32
CA ARG A 422 9.04 25.69 23.57
C ARG A 422 9.13 24.18 23.39
N GLU A 423 8.88 23.71 22.17
CA GLU A 423 8.70 22.30 21.83
C GLU A 423 9.66 21.85 20.70
N GLN A 424 10.74 22.59 20.43
CA GLN A 424 11.72 22.24 19.39
C GLN A 424 12.26 20.81 19.53
N ALA A 425 12.46 20.32 20.76
CA ALA A 425 12.91 18.95 21.00
C ALA A 425 11.93 17.88 20.49
N LEU A 426 10.62 18.17 20.55
CA LEU A 426 9.57 17.28 20.02
C LEU A 426 9.50 17.34 18.49
N ILE A 427 9.69 18.51 17.90
CA ILE A 427 9.75 18.69 16.43
C ILE A 427 10.98 17.99 15.87
N ASP A 428 12.14 18.17 16.51
CA ASP A 428 13.37 17.48 16.12
C ASP A 428 13.25 15.96 16.30
N TRP A 429 12.59 15.49 17.37
CA TRP A 429 12.33 14.06 17.56
C TRP A 429 11.44 13.49 16.43
N ALA A 430 10.38 14.22 16.06
CA ALA A 430 9.55 13.84 14.92
C ALA A 430 10.35 13.77 13.61
N GLU A 431 11.20 14.78 13.34
CA GLU A 431 12.10 14.81 12.17
C GLU A 431 13.08 13.62 12.17
N PHE A 432 13.72 13.34 13.31
CA PHE A 432 14.59 12.17 13.48
C PHE A 432 13.87 10.85 13.18
N GLN A 433 12.62 10.68 13.64
CA GLN A 433 11.86 9.46 13.35
C GLN A 433 11.57 9.30 11.86
N GLN A 434 11.29 10.40 11.12
CA GLN A 434 11.12 10.31 9.66
C GLN A 434 12.44 9.97 8.96
N ASP A 435 13.52 10.65 9.35
CA ASP A 435 14.85 10.43 8.79
C ASP A 435 15.30 8.98 9.02
N ALA A 436 15.15 8.46 10.23
CA ALA A 436 15.55 7.10 10.60
C ALA A 436 14.84 6.03 9.76
N MET A 437 13.53 6.20 9.52
CA MET A 437 12.78 5.30 8.64
C MET A 437 13.25 5.42 7.19
N SER A 438 13.38 6.64 6.68
CA SER A 438 13.83 6.89 5.30
C SER A 438 15.23 6.35 5.04
N ASP A 439 16.13 6.43 6.02
CA ASP A 439 17.49 5.93 5.93
C ASP A 439 17.52 4.40 5.88
N CYS A 440 16.70 3.71 6.67
CA CYS A 440 16.57 2.26 6.62
C CYS A 440 16.07 1.80 5.25
N VAL A 441 15.00 2.43 4.73
CA VAL A 441 14.47 2.16 3.38
C VAL A 441 15.54 2.35 2.30
N ARG A 442 16.35 3.42 2.40
CA ARG A 442 17.40 3.72 1.42
C ARG A 442 18.57 2.74 1.48
N ASP A 443 18.99 2.30 2.67
CA ASP A 443 20.05 1.29 2.82
C ASP A 443 19.63 -0.04 2.19
N LEU A 444 18.39 -0.47 2.42
CA LEU A 444 17.84 -1.69 1.84
C LEU A 444 17.66 -1.57 0.33
N ALA A 445 17.21 -0.41 -0.16
CA ALA A 445 17.14 -0.14 -1.59
C ALA A 445 18.51 -0.25 -2.25
N HIS A 446 19.54 0.30 -1.60
CA HIS A 446 20.91 0.24 -2.08
C HIS A 446 21.42 -1.20 -2.16
N ALA A 447 21.21 -2.01 -1.11
CA ALA A 447 21.59 -3.41 -1.09
C ALA A 447 20.96 -4.21 -2.24
N ALA A 448 19.65 -4.05 -2.46
CA ALA A 448 18.95 -4.72 -3.55
C ALA A 448 19.38 -4.20 -4.93
N ARG A 449 19.68 -2.91 -5.07
CA ARG A 449 20.23 -2.33 -6.30
C ARG A 449 21.59 -2.93 -6.65
N VAL A 450 22.48 -3.05 -5.66
CA VAL A 450 23.82 -3.65 -5.83
C VAL A 450 23.69 -5.12 -6.24
N GLY A 451 22.92 -5.92 -5.50
CA GLY A 451 22.75 -7.35 -5.79
C GLY A 451 22.15 -7.60 -7.18
N SER A 452 21.21 -6.75 -7.60
CA SER A 452 20.58 -6.81 -8.93
C SER A 452 21.42 -6.22 -10.06
N LYS A 453 22.62 -5.70 -9.73
CA LYS A 453 23.54 -5.05 -10.67
C LYS A 453 22.89 -3.91 -11.46
N GLY A 454 21.98 -3.17 -10.83
CA GLY A 454 21.28 -2.08 -11.51
C GLY A 454 20.14 -2.48 -12.45
N ARG A 455 19.81 -3.77 -12.57
CA ARG A 455 18.93 -4.25 -13.65
C ARG A 455 17.46 -4.38 -13.31
N LYS A 456 17.10 -4.48 -12.03
CA LYS A 456 15.74 -4.84 -11.58
C LYS A 456 15.00 -3.68 -10.93
N LEU A 457 13.68 -3.76 -10.84
CA LEU A 457 12.86 -2.78 -10.12
C LEU A 457 13.14 -2.90 -8.62
N ILE A 458 13.25 -1.76 -7.94
CA ILE A 458 13.29 -1.71 -6.46
C ILE A 458 12.08 -0.91 -5.97
N LEU A 459 11.29 -1.54 -5.10
CA LEU A 459 9.98 -1.07 -4.68
C LEU A 459 9.88 -0.98 -3.17
N PHE A 460 9.16 0.03 -2.66
CA PHE A 460 8.88 0.19 -1.24
C PHE A 460 7.49 0.76 -0.98
N PHE A 461 6.82 0.22 0.03
CA PHE A 461 5.78 0.95 0.74
C PHE A 461 6.40 2.12 1.51
N TYR A 462 6.07 3.36 1.12
CA TYR A 462 6.53 4.56 1.83
C TYR A 462 5.76 5.82 1.39
N GLY A 463 5.73 6.84 2.24
CA GLY A 463 5.28 8.19 1.86
C GLY A 463 3.78 8.40 1.90
N TYR A 464 3.09 7.90 2.92
CA TYR A 464 1.62 7.94 3.01
C TYR A 464 1.15 9.29 3.57
N VAL A 465 1.64 10.37 2.95
CA VAL A 465 1.56 11.73 3.49
C VAL A 465 0.11 12.21 3.69
N PHE A 466 -0.86 11.63 2.95
CA PHE A 466 -2.29 11.89 3.14
C PHE A 466 -2.98 10.93 4.13
N GLU A 467 -2.45 9.72 4.32
CA GLU A 467 -3.13 8.65 5.08
C GLU A 467 -3.03 8.82 6.59
N PHE A 468 -1.89 9.32 7.09
CA PHE A 468 -1.65 9.43 8.53
C PHE A 468 -2.29 10.65 9.20
N GLY A 469 -3.02 11.48 8.44
CA GLY A 469 -3.80 12.61 8.97
C GLY A 469 -4.65 12.28 10.21
N PRO A 470 -5.30 11.10 10.32
CA PRO A 470 -6.14 10.73 11.46
C PRO A 470 -5.42 10.07 12.65
N VAL A 471 -4.09 9.89 12.62
CA VAL A 471 -3.36 9.21 13.71
C VAL A 471 -3.56 9.96 15.04
N ALA A 472 -4.03 9.26 16.07
CA ALA A 472 -4.41 9.86 17.36
C ALA A 472 -3.25 10.56 18.08
N ASN A 473 -2.03 10.01 17.96
CA ASN A 473 -0.81 10.59 18.53
C ASN A 473 -0.21 11.71 17.65
N GLY A 474 -0.90 12.09 16.58
CA GLY A 474 -0.42 13.04 15.58
C GLY A 474 0.26 12.33 14.40
N PRO A 475 0.10 12.84 13.16
CA PRO A 475 0.67 12.22 11.96
C PRO A 475 2.20 12.06 12.01
N ALA A 476 2.87 12.96 12.74
CA ALA A 476 4.33 12.99 12.90
C ALA A 476 4.94 11.70 13.48
N THR A 477 4.15 10.80 14.08
CA THR A 477 4.66 9.56 14.67
C THR A 477 4.78 8.38 13.70
N SER A 478 4.38 8.54 12.43
CA SER A 478 4.31 7.44 11.45
C SER A 478 5.65 7.01 10.86
N GLY A 479 6.56 7.96 10.61
CA GLY A 479 7.81 7.73 9.89
C GLY A 479 7.74 8.00 8.37
N HIS A 480 6.62 8.53 7.84
CA HIS A 480 6.38 8.70 6.39
C HIS A 480 6.51 10.15 5.86
N TYR A 481 6.86 11.13 6.69
CA TYR A 481 7.00 12.56 6.29
C TYR A 481 8.45 12.94 5.90
N ALA A 482 9.15 12.00 5.27
CA ALA A 482 10.45 12.19 4.62
C ALA A 482 10.43 11.69 3.16
N LEU A 483 9.27 11.81 2.50
CA LEU A 483 9.05 11.34 1.13
C LEU A 483 10.05 11.94 0.16
N ARG A 484 10.35 13.25 0.21
CA ARG A 484 11.38 13.84 -0.65
C ARG A 484 12.72 13.09 -0.60
N ARG A 485 13.18 12.69 0.59
CA ARG A 485 14.46 11.96 0.75
C ARG A 485 14.44 10.60 0.05
N VAL A 486 13.29 9.93 0.05
CA VAL A 486 13.08 8.65 -0.64
C VAL A 486 12.92 8.85 -2.14
N LEU A 487 12.23 9.92 -2.57
CA LEU A 487 12.11 10.31 -3.97
C LEU A 487 13.47 10.67 -4.61
N ASP A 488 14.38 11.24 -3.85
CA ASP A 488 15.72 11.60 -4.35
C ASP A 488 16.69 10.41 -4.37
N SER A 489 16.28 9.23 -3.87
CA SER A 489 17.10 8.02 -3.93
C SER A 489 17.22 7.51 -5.37
N PRO A 490 18.44 7.30 -5.91
CA PRO A 490 18.63 6.74 -7.25
C PRO A 490 18.33 5.24 -7.30
N ASP A 491 18.27 4.58 -6.15
CA ASP A 491 18.17 3.13 -6.05
C ASP A 491 16.72 2.64 -6.12
N ILE A 492 15.74 3.50 -5.85
CA ILE A 492 14.31 3.19 -5.80
C ILE A 492 13.62 3.59 -7.12
N ASP A 493 12.87 2.67 -7.72
CA ASP A 493 12.11 2.92 -8.95
C ASP A 493 10.62 3.17 -8.70
N VAL A 494 10.05 2.49 -7.71
CA VAL A 494 8.59 2.49 -7.45
C VAL A 494 8.32 2.70 -5.96
N LEU A 495 7.30 3.51 -5.67
CA LEU A 495 6.67 3.55 -4.35
C LEU A 495 5.24 3.02 -4.45
N CYS A 496 4.74 2.39 -3.39
CA CYS A 496 3.40 1.82 -3.37
C CYS A 496 2.66 2.06 -2.06
N SER A 497 1.34 1.86 -2.10
CA SER A 497 0.45 1.73 -0.95
C SER A 497 -0.84 1.04 -1.40
N PRO A 498 -1.69 0.59 -0.45
CA PRO A 498 -3.08 0.31 -0.76
C PRO A 498 -3.80 1.54 -1.35
N ILE A 499 -4.96 1.32 -1.95
CA ILE A 499 -5.95 2.39 -2.11
C ILE A 499 -6.37 2.84 -0.69
N SER A 500 -6.49 4.16 -0.47
CA SER A 500 -6.95 4.73 0.81
C SER A 500 -8.13 3.95 1.40
N TYR A 501 -8.07 3.57 2.68
CA TYR A 501 -9.20 2.92 3.37
C TYR A 501 -10.37 3.88 3.67
N PHE A 502 -10.27 5.13 3.20
CA PHE A 502 -11.36 6.08 3.11
C PHE A 502 -11.72 6.38 1.67
N ASP A 503 -13.03 6.55 1.44
CA ASP A 503 -13.62 6.94 0.16
C ASP A 503 -13.25 5.96 -0.96
N ARG A 504 -13.31 4.64 -0.73
CA ARG A 504 -12.99 3.58 -1.71
C ARG A 504 -14.14 2.66 -2.16
N GLY A 505 -15.29 2.63 -1.50
CA GLY A 505 -16.44 1.80 -1.88
C GLY A 505 -17.28 2.32 -3.07
N LEU A 506 -18.49 1.76 -3.25
CA LEU A 506 -19.40 2.13 -4.34
C LEU A 506 -19.83 3.60 -4.30
N GLY A 507 -19.54 4.31 -5.39
CA GLY A 507 -19.75 5.75 -5.55
C GLY A 507 -18.66 6.62 -4.93
N GLN A 508 -17.56 6.00 -4.46
CA GLN A 508 -16.43 6.66 -3.84
C GLN A 508 -15.20 6.73 -4.79
N SER A 509 -14.18 7.52 -4.44
CA SER A 509 -13.11 7.91 -5.37
C SER A 509 -11.87 6.98 -5.42
N GLY A 510 -11.66 6.11 -4.45
CA GLY A 510 -10.44 5.33 -4.30
C GLY A 510 -9.16 6.17 -4.35
N PRO A 511 -8.94 7.13 -3.42
CA PRO A 511 -7.85 8.07 -3.52
C PRO A 511 -6.47 7.45 -3.21
N ALA A 512 -5.41 8.01 -3.80
CA ALA A 512 -4.04 7.61 -3.50
C ALA A 512 -3.59 8.11 -2.12
N MET A 513 -2.86 7.28 -1.37
CA MET A 513 -2.36 7.60 -0.01
C MET A 513 -1.22 8.65 0.02
N THR A 514 -0.64 9.01 -1.14
CA THR A 514 0.56 9.84 -1.24
C THR A 514 0.38 11.10 -2.11
N ALA A 515 1.40 11.95 -2.17
CA ALA A 515 1.57 12.99 -3.19
C ALA A 515 2.00 12.37 -4.52
N ALA A 516 1.06 11.66 -5.18
CA ALA A 516 1.40 10.72 -6.24
C ALA A 516 1.97 11.39 -7.49
N GLU A 517 1.54 12.60 -7.80
CA GLU A 517 2.12 13.35 -8.91
C GLU A 517 3.54 13.87 -8.59
N SER A 518 3.90 14.06 -7.32
CA SER A 518 5.30 14.30 -6.91
C SER A 518 6.19 13.07 -7.07
N VAL A 519 5.64 11.86 -6.88
CA VAL A 519 6.36 10.60 -7.20
C VAL A 519 6.73 10.58 -8.69
N ALA A 520 5.78 10.92 -9.56
CA ALA A 520 6.02 11.00 -11.00
C ALA A 520 7.01 12.10 -11.39
N LEU A 521 6.94 13.29 -10.77
CA LEU A 521 7.90 14.38 -10.98
C LEU A 521 9.33 14.01 -10.59
N ALA A 522 9.50 13.09 -9.64
CA ALA A 522 10.80 12.52 -9.26
C ALA A 522 11.29 11.39 -10.20
N GLY A 523 10.56 11.12 -11.29
CA GLY A 523 10.89 10.06 -12.24
C GLY A 523 10.62 8.66 -11.71
N LYS A 524 9.79 8.53 -10.67
CA LYS A 524 9.40 7.24 -10.07
C LYS A 524 7.96 6.89 -10.42
N MET A 525 7.65 5.61 -10.34
CA MET A 525 6.29 5.13 -10.53
C MET A 525 5.57 5.01 -9.19
N TRP A 526 4.28 5.36 -9.17
CA TRP A 526 3.38 5.00 -8.09
C TRP A 526 2.64 3.72 -8.45
N LEU A 527 2.63 2.75 -7.55
CA LEU A 527 1.93 1.47 -7.68
C LEU A 527 0.82 1.38 -6.64
N CYS A 528 -0.43 1.28 -7.09
CA CYS A 528 -1.57 1.04 -6.22
C CYS A 528 -1.69 -0.46 -5.93
N GLU A 529 -1.62 -0.85 -4.67
CA GLU A 529 -2.10 -2.14 -4.18
C GLU A 529 -3.63 -2.07 -4.12
N ASP A 530 -4.30 -2.69 -5.09
CA ASP A 530 -5.74 -2.78 -5.20
C ASP A 530 -6.23 -4.03 -4.45
N ASP A 531 -6.38 -3.85 -3.14
CA ASP A 531 -7.00 -4.78 -2.20
C ASP A 531 -8.52 -4.52 -2.07
N THR A 532 -9.18 -4.10 -3.15
CA THR A 532 -10.65 -3.93 -3.16
C THR A 532 -11.33 -5.24 -2.78
N HIS A 533 -12.15 -5.18 -1.74
CA HIS A 533 -12.82 -6.34 -1.15
C HIS A 533 -13.97 -6.81 -2.05
N THR A 534 -13.64 -7.68 -3.01
CA THR A 534 -14.54 -8.17 -4.07
C THR A 534 -15.71 -8.98 -3.52
N TYR A 535 -16.70 -9.33 -4.37
CA TYR A 535 -17.80 -10.21 -3.94
C TYR A 535 -17.37 -11.64 -3.57
N LEU A 536 -16.15 -12.06 -3.92
CA LEU A 536 -15.56 -13.32 -3.50
C LEU A 536 -14.74 -13.20 -2.21
N ALA A 537 -14.39 -11.97 -1.82
CA ALA A 537 -13.59 -11.74 -0.64
C ALA A 537 -14.35 -12.18 0.61
N ALA A 538 -13.64 -12.89 1.48
CA ALA A 538 -14.14 -13.41 2.73
C ALA A 538 -13.34 -12.82 3.89
N GLN A 539 -13.89 -12.94 5.11
CA GLN A 539 -13.30 -12.45 6.35
C GLN A 539 -13.17 -10.93 6.42
N ASP A 540 -12.92 -10.44 7.63
CA ASP A 540 -12.87 -9.02 7.96
C ASP A 540 -11.45 -8.45 7.80
N PHE A 541 -10.83 -8.69 6.64
CA PHE A 541 -9.58 -8.03 6.27
C PHE A 541 -9.79 -6.52 6.07
N PRO A 542 -8.72 -5.70 6.13
CA PRO A 542 -8.80 -4.29 5.75
C PRO A 542 -9.55 -4.10 4.42
N GLY A 543 -10.44 -3.11 4.36
CA GLY A 543 -11.34 -2.87 3.22
C GLY A 543 -12.70 -3.59 3.29
N SER A 544 -12.92 -4.52 4.22
CA SER A 544 -14.19 -5.26 4.37
C SER A 544 -15.42 -4.37 4.62
N THR A 545 -15.23 -3.15 5.13
CA THR A 545 -16.32 -2.17 5.33
C THR A 545 -16.97 -1.75 4.00
N ASP A 546 -16.22 -1.82 2.90
CA ASP A 546 -16.67 -1.46 1.56
C ASP A 546 -16.98 -2.70 0.69
N HIS A 547 -17.19 -3.87 1.30
CA HIS A 547 -17.48 -5.12 0.58
C HIS A 547 -18.70 -5.01 -0.36
N VAL A 548 -18.51 -5.45 -1.59
CA VAL A 548 -19.56 -5.53 -2.63
C VAL A 548 -20.09 -6.96 -2.78
N ARG A 549 -21.31 -7.14 -3.29
CA ARG A 549 -22.00 -8.45 -3.26
C ARG A 549 -22.15 -9.13 -4.60
N THR A 550 -21.77 -8.45 -5.69
CA THR A 550 -21.92 -8.97 -7.04
C THR A 550 -20.68 -8.76 -7.89
N LEU A 551 -20.53 -9.57 -8.95
CA LEU A 551 -19.51 -9.38 -9.97
C LEU A 551 -19.63 -8.02 -10.66
N GLU A 552 -20.85 -7.54 -10.90
CA GLU A 552 -21.09 -6.22 -11.52
C GLU A 552 -20.55 -5.08 -10.65
N GLU A 553 -20.89 -5.05 -9.36
CA GLU A 553 -20.40 -4.05 -8.42
C GLU A 553 -18.87 -4.11 -8.27
N THR A 554 -18.30 -5.33 -8.20
CA THR A 554 -16.84 -5.51 -8.19
C THR A 554 -16.20 -4.90 -9.43
N ASN A 555 -16.74 -5.21 -10.61
CA ASN A 555 -16.20 -4.68 -11.86
C ASN A 555 -16.33 -3.16 -11.92
N HIS A 556 -17.40 -2.56 -11.40
CA HIS A 556 -17.51 -1.10 -11.33
C HIS A 556 -16.38 -0.45 -10.53
N GLU A 557 -16.01 -1.01 -9.37
CA GLU A 557 -14.90 -0.49 -8.55
C GLU A 557 -13.55 -0.72 -9.23
N LEU A 558 -13.30 -1.92 -9.76
CA LEU A 558 -12.04 -2.24 -10.45
C LEU A 558 -11.85 -1.39 -11.72
N LEU A 559 -12.92 -1.14 -12.48
CA LEU A 559 -12.88 -0.25 -13.65
C LEU A 559 -12.59 1.20 -13.24
N ARG A 560 -13.14 1.66 -12.11
CA ARG A 560 -12.81 2.99 -11.56
C ARG A 560 -11.32 3.06 -11.22
N ASN A 561 -10.81 2.07 -10.48
CA ASN A 561 -9.43 2.03 -10.02
C ASN A 561 -8.45 2.08 -11.19
N VAL A 562 -8.57 1.14 -12.12
CA VAL A 562 -7.67 1.08 -13.28
C VAL A 562 -7.86 2.28 -14.20
N GLY A 563 -9.09 2.77 -14.35
CA GLY A 563 -9.38 3.97 -15.13
C GLY A 563 -8.63 5.20 -14.61
N GLN A 564 -8.67 5.47 -13.30
CA GLN A 564 -7.90 6.57 -12.73
C GLN A 564 -6.39 6.33 -12.80
N GLU A 565 -5.94 5.09 -12.59
CA GLU A 565 -4.52 4.72 -12.62
C GLU A 565 -3.94 4.92 -14.01
N ALA A 566 -4.66 4.51 -15.06
CA ALA A 566 -4.24 4.67 -16.44
C ALA A 566 -4.06 6.17 -16.80
N VAL A 567 -5.03 7.03 -16.47
CA VAL A 567 -4.94 8.48 -16.78
C VAL A 567 -3.95 9.25 -15.90
N ARG A 568 -3.50 8.67 -14.78
CA ARG A 568 -2.51 9.26 -13.87
C ARG A 568 -1.09 8.65 -14.00
N ASN A 569 -0.88 7.69 -14.90
CA ASN A 569 0.37 6.93 -15.06
C ASN A 569 0.76 6.07 -13.85
N PHE A 570 -0.22 5.50 -13.16
CA PHE A 570 0.01 4.57 -12.06
C PHE A 570 0.05 3.12 -12.55
N ALA A 571 0.81 2.32 -11.82
CA ALA A 571 0.73 0.88 -11.88
C ALA A 571 -0.38 0.36 -10.95
N THR A 572 -0.86 -0.84 -11.24
CA THR A 572 -1.83 -1.56 -10.41
C THR A 572 -1.27 -2.90 -10.01
N TRP A 573 -1.55 -3.26 -8.78
CA TRP A 573 -1.37 -4.59 -8.26
C TRP A 573 -2.74 -5.04 -7.71
N TRP A 574 -3.40 -5.99 -8.38
CA TRP A 574 -4.61 -6.64 -7.84
C TRP A 574 -4.25 -7.66 -6.76
N MET A 575 -4.73 -7.45 -5.53
CA MET A 575 -4.28 -8.16 -4.35
C MET A 575 -5.36 -9.08 -3.76
N ASP A 576 -5.12 -10.38 -3.77
CA ASP A 576 -5.83 -11.33 -2.90
C ASP A 576 -5.20 -11.32 -1.50
N LEU A 577 -5.55 -10.30 -0.71
CA LEU A 577 -4.95 -10.06 0.62
C LEU A 577 -5.19 -11.23 1.58
N GLY A 578 -6.38 -11.85 1.51
CA GLY A 578 -6.77 -12.95 2.38
C GLY A 578 -6.28 -14.33 1.93
N ALA A 579 -5.65 -14.44 0.75
CA ALA A 579 -5.32 -15.72 0.12
C ALA A 579 -6.54 -16.64 -0.09
N THR A 580 -7.75 -16.05 -0.21
CA THR A 580 -9.01 -16.79 -0.28
C THR A 580 -9.65 -16.78 -1.66
N GLY A 581 -8.96 -16.24 -2.67
CA GLY A 581 -9.44 -16.25 -4.05
C GLY A 581 -10.24 -15.02 -4.45
N TRP A 582 -9.88 -13.84 -3.95
CA TRP A 582 -10.63 -12.59 -4.21
C TRP A 582 -10.77 -12.27 -5.70
N PHE A 583 -9.82 -12.73 -6.53
CA PHE A 583 -9.82 -12.57 -7.98
C PHE A 583 -10.00 -13.91 -8.72
N ASN A 584 -10.60 -14.92 -8.08
CA ASN A 584 -10.75 -16.25 -8.66
C ASN A 584 -12.03 -16.43 -9.51
N ASP A 585 -12.55 -15.34 -10.11
CA ASP A 585 -13.63 -15.40 -11.09
C ASP A 585 -13.14 -14.93 -12.48
N PRO A 586 -13.26 -15.74 -13.54
CA PRO A 586 -12.88 -15.34 -14.90
C PRO A 586 -13.59 -14.08 -15.42
N GLY A 587 -14.76 -13.74 -14.88
CA GLY A 587 -15.51 -12.54 -15.20
C GLY A 587 -14.84 -11.24 -14.80
N MET A 588 -14.10 -11.22 -13.69
CA MET A 588 -13.28 -10.04 -13.32
C MET A 588 -12.15 -9.86 -14.34
N TRP A 589 -11.47 -10.94 -14.72
CA TRP A 589 -10.36 -10.90 -15.66
C TRP A 589 -10.78 -10.55 -17.10
N ARG A 590 -12.01 -10.89 -17.51
CA ARG A 590 -12.57 -10.41 -18.78
C ARG A 590 -12.69 -8.87 -18.80
N GLU A 591 -13.09 -8.25 -17.70
CA GLU A 591 -13.13 -6.78 -17.62
C GLU A 591 -11.73 -6.17 -17.56
N MET A 592 -10.79 -6.80 -16.85
CA MET A 592 -9.38 -6.36 -16.82
C MET A 592 -8.69 -6.43 -18.19
N ASP A 593 -9.06 -7.40 -19.02
CA ASP A 593 -8.57 -7.50 -20.39
C ASP A 593 -9.06 -6.34 -21.27
N ARG A 594 -10.33 -5.93 -21.11
CA ARG A 594 -10.93 -4.79 -21.84
C ARG A 594 -10.24 -3.46 -21.56
N LEU A 595 -9.59 -3.32 -20.39
CA LEU A 595 -8.83 -2.12 -20.02
C LEU A 595 -7.59 -1.87 -20.90
N LYS A 596 -7.20 -2.83 -21.76
CA LYS A 596 -6.23 -2.56 -22.85
C LYS A 596 -6.63 -1.37 -23.72
N ALA A 597 -7.94 -1.15 -23.92
CA ALA A 597 -8.46 -0.05 -24.75
C ALA A 597 -8.12 1.35 -24.21
N ILE A 598 -7.82 1.48 -22.91
CA ILE A 598 -7.30 2.71 -22.31
C ILE A 598 -5.78 2.63 -22.06
N ASP A 599 -5.27 1.47 -21.65
CA ASP A 599 -3.85 1.30 -21.32
C ASP A 599 -2.94 1.45 -22.54
N GLU A 600 -3.25 0.77 -23.65
CA GLU A 600 -2.37 0.71 -24.83
C GLU A 600 -2.16 2.08 -25.48
N PRO A 601 -3.21 2.88 -25.77
CA PRO A 601 -3.01 4.21 -26.36
C PRO A 601 -2.17 5.13 -25.47
N LEU A 602 -2.35 5.02 -24.15
CA LEU A 602 -1.63 5.81 -23.16
C LEU A 602 -0.19 5.33 -22.93
N LEU A 603 0.08 4.05 -23.18
CA LEU A 603 1.42 3.48 -23.14
C LEU A 603 2.23 3.83 -24.40
N GLU A 604 1.58 3.82 -25.57
CA GLU A 604 2.14 4.20 -26.88
C GLU A 604 2.42 5.71 -26.97
N HIS A 605 1.52 6.53 -26.42
CA HIS A 605 1.63 7.99 -26.39
C HIS A 605 1.66 8.51 -24.95
N PRO A 606 2.77 8.27 -24.23
CA PRO A 606 2.89 8.64 -22.83
C PRO A 606 3.03 10.14 -22.65
N GLU A 607 2.18 10.72 -21.79
CA GLU A 607 2.24 12.13 -21.44
C GLU A 607 2.15 12.32 -19.92
N PRO A 608 2.87 13.33 -19.37
CA PRO A 608 2.75 13.68 -17.96
C PRO A 608 1.30 14.03 -17.59
N PHE A 609 0.80 13.49 -16.49
CA PHE A 609 -0.49 13.91 -15.96
C PHE A 609 -0.36 15.30 -15.33
N ARG A 610 -0.98 16.31 -15.95
CA ARG A 610 -0.92 17.72 -15.54
C ARG A 610 -2.34 18.31 -15.40
N PRO A 611 -3.08 17.91 -14.36
CA PRO A 611 -4.41 18.47 -14.10
C PRO A 611 -4.34 19.96 -13.78
N GLU A 612 -5.44 20.67 -14.01
CA GLU A 612 -5.50 22.12 -13.78
C GLU A 612 -5.68 22.49 -12.30
N ILE A 613 -5.92 21.49 -11.43
CA ILE A 613 -6.02 21.60 -9.97
C ILE A 613 -4.86 20.86 -9.32
N ALA A 614 -4.12 21.55 -8.46
CA ALA A 614 -3.06 20.98 -7.63
C ALA A 614 -3.44 21.03 -6.15
N ALA A 615 -3.61 19.88 -5.51
CA ALA A 615 -3.68 19.73 -4.06
C ALA A 615 -2.27 19.59 -3.50
N VAL A 616 -1.86 20.50 -2.62
CA VAL A 616 -0.46 20.64 -2.19
C VAL A 616 -0.34 20.39 -0.69
N ILE A 617 0.51 19.45 -0.32
CA ILE A 617 0.86 19.09 1.05
C ILE A 617 2.32 19.41 1.36
N ASP A 618 2.60 19.92 2.55
CA ASP A 618 3.94 20.20 3.08
C ASP A 618 4.29 19.23 4.20
N GLU A 619 5.37 18.48 4.02
CA GLU A 619 5.85 17.52 5.02
C GLU A 619 6.37 18.21 6.28
N ARG A 620 7.04 19.37 6.11
CA ARG A 620 7.66 20.10 7.23
C ARG A 620 6.64 20.62 8.23
N SER A 621 5.47 21.03 7.75
CA SER A 621 4.34 21.43 8.60
C SER A 621 3.76 20.24 9.37
N MET A 622 3.79 19.02 8.81
CA MET A 622 3.31 17.83 9.51
C MET A 622 4.22 17.45 10.69
N LEU A 623 5.53 17.73 10.62
CA LEU A 623 6.47 17.51 11.73
C LEU A 623 6.18 18.41 12.94
N ALA A 624 5.49 19.54 12.74
CA ALA A 624 5.11 20.46 13.79
C ALA A 624 3.73 20.15 14.40
N THR A 625 3.10 19.03 14.06
CA THR A 625 1.78 18.68 14.60
C THR A 625 1.86 18.09 16.01
N ALA A 626 0.87 18.42 16.84
CA ALA A 626 0.63 17.76 18.13
C ALA A 626 -0.51 16.72 18.02
N PRO A 627 -0.75 15.84 18.99
CA PRO A 627 -1.87 14.90 18.98
C PRO A 627 -3.24 15.54 18.69
N ALA A 628 -3.50 16.74 19.24
CA ALA A 628 -4.73 17.48 18.97
C ALA A 628 -4.92 17.84 17.47
N ALA A 629 -3.86 17.81 16.66
CA ALA A 629 -3.91 18.09 15.23
C ALA A 629 -4.84 17.17 14.45
N ALA A 630 -5.14 15.96 14.95
CA ALA A 630 -6.09 15.06 14.31
C ALA A 630 -7.45 15.73 14.01
N ALA A 631 -7.86 16.71 14.83
CA ALA A 631 -9.03 17.55 14.61
C ALA A 631 -9.01 18.36 13.29
N VAL A 632 -7.81 18.68 12.80
CA VAL A 632 -7.56 19.45 11.58
C VAL A 632 -7.06 18.53 10.45
N THR A 633 -6.10 17.66 10.74
CA THR A 633 -5.43 16.83 9.74
C THR A 633 -6.31 15.70 9.22
N ARG A 634 -7.24 15.17 10.02
CA ARG A 634 -8.24 14.22 9.50
C ARG A 634 -9.13 14.86 8.42
N PRO A 635 -9.93 15.91 8.70
CA PRO A 635 -10.76 16.52 7.67
C PRO A 635 -9.95 17.27 6.59
N GLY A 636 -8.85 17.92 6.96
CA GLY A 636 -8.09 18.82 6.09
C GLY A 636 -7.01 18.16 5.22
N ILE A 637 -6.57 16.94 5.56
CA ILE A 637 -5.55 16.19 4.81
C ILE A 637 -6.08 14.85 4.35
N TYR A 638 -6.65 14.05 5.25
CA TYR A 638 -7.12 12.71 4.90
C TYR A 638 -8.42 12.74 4.09
N GLU A 639 -9.47 13.39 4.61
CA GLU A 639 -10.83 13.34 4.06
C GLU A 639 -11.06 14.32 2.91
N VAL A 640 -10.24 15.37 2.80
CA VAL A 640 -10.35 16.40 1.74
C VAL A 640 -10.32 15.82 0.32
N ARG A 641 -9.67 14.67 0.14
CA ARG A 641 -9.57 13.93 -1.13
C ARG A 641 -10.94 13.58 -1.70
N ALA A 642 -11.94 13.33 -0.86
CA ALA A 642 -13.32 13.08 -1.30
C ALA A 642 -13.97 14.32 -1.95
N GLY A 643 -13.71 15.51 -1.40
CA GLY A 643 -14.17 16.77 -1.95
C GLY A 643 -13.46 17.14 -3.26
N LEU A 644 -12.15 16.90 -3.31
CA LEU A 644 -11.33 17.12 -4.52
C LEU A 644 -11.79 16.22 -5.68
N ALA A 645 -12.03 14.93 -5.42
CA ALA A 645 -12.47 13.98 -6.45
C ALA A 645 -13.83 14.34 -7.08
N ARG A 646 -14.71 15.01 -6.31
CA ARG A 646 -16.06 15.37 -6.74
C ARG A 646 -16.20 16.79 -7.24
N VAL A 647 -15.10 17.53 -7.39
CA VAL A 647 -15.13 18.93 -7.86
C VAL A 647 -15.71 19.07 -9.28
N GLY A 648 -15.65 18.00 -10.08
CA GLY A 648 -16.08 17.97 -11.48
C GLY A 648 -14.92 18.05 -12.49
N ALA A 649 -13.68 18.01 -12.01
CA ALA A 649 -12.46 18.09 -12.79
C ALA A 649 -11.35 17.21 -12.19
N PRO A 650 -10.37 16.75 -12.99
CA PRO A 650 -9.22 16.02 -12.45
C PRO A 650 -8.35 16.93 -11.56
N TYR A 651 -7.75 16.34 -10.53
CA TYR A 651 -6.78 16.99 -9.65
C TYR A 651 -5.53 16.13 -9.48
N GLY A 652 -4.42 16.76 -9.10
CA GLY A 652 -3.17 16.09 -8.74
C GLY A 652 -2.78 16.39 -7.29
N GLN A 653 -1.97 15.51 -6.70
CA GLN A 653 -1.49 15.56 -5.33
C GLN A 653 0.03 15.77 -5.34
N TYR A 654 0.49 16.89 -4.77
CA TYR A 654 1.87 17.36 -4.86
C TYR A 654 2.45 17.72 -3.50
N LEU A 655 3.76 17.56 -3.36
CA LEU A 655 4.56 18.12 -2.29
C LEU A 655 4.78 19.63 -2.52
N LEU A 656 4.81 20.40 -1.43
CA LEU A 656 5.05 21.84 -1.46
C LEU A 656 6.41 22.20 -2.06
N ASP A 657 7.43 21.36 -1.83
CA ASP A 657 8.78 21.60 -2.34
C ASP A 657 8.87 21.56 -3.88
N ASP A 658 8.01 20.78 -4.55
CA ASP A 658 7.90 20.80 -6.01
C ASP A 658 7.29 22.11 -6.52
N VAL A 659 6.36 22.71 -5.76
CA VAL A 659 5.81 24.04 -6.06
C VAL A 659 6.90 25.11 -5.90
N LEU A 660 7.65 25.07 -4.78
CA LEU A 660 8.77 25.99 -4.53
C LEU A 660 9.84 25.88 -5.63
N ALA A 661 10.16 24.65 -6.06
CA ALA A 661 11.07 24.37 -7.16
C ALA A 661 10.53 24.80 -8.54
N GLY A 662 9.24 25.15 -8.65
CA GLY A 662 8.60 25.56 -9.90
C GLY A 662 8.30 24.41 -10.86
N ARG A 663 8.19 23.19 -10.34
CA ARG A 663 7.87 21.97 -11.10
C ARG A 663 6.37 21.77 -11.31
N VAL A 664 5.55 22.39 -10.46
CA VAL A 664 4.08 22.34 -10.55
C VAL A 664 3.56 23.59 -11.23
N ARG A 665 2.60 23.41 -12.16
CA ARG A 665 1.86 24.50 -12.80
C ARG A 665 0.38 24.12 -12.85
N ALA A 666 -0.46 24.91 -12.20
CA ALA A 666 -1.90 24.71 -12.16
C ALA A 666 -2.64 26.04 -12.23
N LYS A 667 -3.90 26.00 -12.67
CA LYS A 667 -4.81 27.16 -12.62
C LYS A 667 -5.30 27.40 -11.19
N LEU A 668 -5.56 26.31 -10.46
CA LEU A 668 -5.98 26.31 -9.06
C LEU A 668 -4.96 25.56 -8.20
N TYR A 669 -4.43 26.22 -7.18
CA TYR A 669 -3.69 25.58 -6.10
C TYR A 669 -4.54 25.51 -4.84
N VAL A 670 -4.65 24.32 -4.26
CA VAL A 670 -5.25 24.09 -2.94
C VAL A 670 -4.11 23.76 -1.99
N ILE A 671 -3.68 24.77 -1.23
CA ILE A 671 -2.58 24.65 -0.28
C ILE A 671 -3.12 24.16 1.05
N LEU A 672 -2.96 22.87 1.32
CA LEU A 672 -3.66 22.16 2.40
C LEU A 672 -3.07 22.47 3.79
N ASN A 673 -1.75 22.54 3.89
CA ASN A 673 -1.07 22.64 5.19
C ASN A 673 0.26 23.38 5.17
N ALA A 674 0.46 24.39 4.31
CA ALA A 674 1.67 25.23 4.35
C ALA A 674 1.68 26.14 5.60
N TRP A 675 1.70 25.54 6.79
CA TRP A 675 1.56 26.19 8.08
C TRP A 675 2.87 26.72 8.61
N ARG A 676 3.99 26.08 8.23
CA ARG A 676 5.34 26.45 8.60
C ARG A 676 6.19 26.76 7.37
N LEU A 677 6.61 28.02 7.23
CA LEU A 677 7.43 28.49 6.11
C LEU A 677 8.50 29.44 6.65
N SER A 678 9.71 29.36 6.10
CA SER A 678 10.68 30.47 6.25
C SER A 678 10.25 31.69 5.42
N ALA A 679 10.81 32.86 5.72
CA ALA A 679 10.61 34.06 4.92
C ALA A 679 10.96 33.86 3.44
N SER A 680 12.05 33.12 3.14
CA SER A 680 12.45 32.81 1.76
C SER A 680 11.48 31.86 1.06
N GLU A 681 10.98 30.86 1.76
CA GLU A 681 9.99 29.92 1.21
C GLU A 681 8.67 30.63 0.94
N ARG A 682 8.21 31.48 1.86
CA ARG A 682 7.02 32.32 1.68
C ARG A 682 7.15 33.21 0.45
N ALA A 683 8.25 33.94 0.32
CA ALA A 683 8.49 34.81 -0.84
C ALA A 683 8.54 34.01 -2.15
N THR A 684 9.21 32.85 -2.14
CA THR A 684 9.27 31.95 -3.30
C THR A 684 7.89 31.44 -3.67
N LEU A 685 7.12 30.94 -2.70
CA LEU A 685 5.78 30.41 -2.91
C LEU A 685 4.84 31.48 -3.49
N SER A 686 4.80 32.68 -2.91
CA SER A 686 4.01 33.79 -3.44
C SER A 686 4.39 34.12 -4.91
N GLY A 687 5.69 34.09 -5.23
CA GLY A 687 6.17 34.27 -6.61
C GLY A 687 5.73 33.16 -7.56
N ARG A 688 5.74 31.90 -7.10
CA ARG A 688 5.33 30.71 -7.89
C ARG A 688 3.83 30.66 -8.16
N LEU A 689 3.03 31.23 -7.26
CA LEU A 689 1.57 31.22 -7.34
C LEU A 689 0.98 32.44 -8.06
N ARG A 690 1.83 33.38 -8.51
CA ARG A 690 1.38 34.57 -9.26
C ARG A 690 0.62 34.17 -10.53
N GLY A 691 -0.56 34.75 -10.71
CA GLY A 691 -1.43 34.52 -11.87
C GLY A 691 -2.38 33.33 -11.73
N SER A 692 -2.24 32.52 -10.68
CA SER A 692 -3.13 31.39 -10.39
C SER A 692 -4.16 31.75 -9.33
N THR A 693 -5.24 30.98 -9.24
CA THR A 693 -6.13 31.00 -8.07
C THR A 693 -5.53 30.15 -6.95
N VAL A 694 -5.64 30.62 -5.71
CA VAL A 694 -5.12 29.90 -4.54
C VAL A 694 -6.18 29.76 -3.46
N VAL A 695 -6.33 28.55 -2.92
CA VAL A 695 -7.09 28.25 -1.70
C VAL A 695 -6.09 27.98 -0.59
N TRP A 696 -6.15 28.77 0.48
CA TRP A 696 -5.33 28.61 1.68
C TRP A 696 -6.14 27.97 2.80
N CYS A 697 -5.69 26.83 3.32
CA CYS A 697 -6.40 26.06 4.34
C CYS A 697 -5.86 26.28 5.76
N HIS A 698 -6.78 26.54 6.69
CA HIS A 698 -6.63 26.63 8.14
C HIS A 698 -5.67 27.70 8.68
N ALA A 699 -4.35 27.46 8.66
CA ALA A 699 -3.33 28.30 9.30
C ALA A 699 -2.13 28.63 8.38
N PRO A 700 -2.37 29.12 7.14
CA PRO A 700 -1.33 29.30 6.13
C PRO A 700 -0.25 30.30 6.57
N GLY A 701 1.00 29.84 6.66
CA GLY A 701 2.15 30.66 7.04
C GLY A 701 2.16 31.12 8.50
N TYR A 702 1.39 30.47 9.39
CA TYR A 702 1.31 30.85 10.80
C TYR A 702 2.66 30.78 11.51
N LEU A 703 3.46 29.75 11.25
CA LEU A 703 4.82 29.62 11.77
C LEU A 703 5.82 30.19 10.76
N ASP A 704 6.32 31.41 11.00
CA ASP A 704 7.43 32.01 10.25
C ASP A 704 8.76 31.49 10.78
N GLY A 705 9.23 30.38 10.21
CA GLY A 705 10.37 29.63 10.72
C GLY A 705 10.09 28.97 12.08
N ASP A 706 10.46 29.65 13.16
CA ASP A 706 10.41 29.19 14.55
C ASP A 706 9.34 29.91 15.39
N ARG A 707 8.57 30.84 14.82
CA ARG A 707 7.64 31.70 15.59
C ARG A 707 6.26 31.84 14.95
N PRO A 708 5.20 31.86 15.76
CA PRO A 708 3.89 32.38 15.34
C PRO A 708 3.96 33.81 14.79
N SER A 709 3.36 34.08 13.62
CA SER A 709 3.26 35.42 13.03
C SER A 709 2.02 35.60 12.15
N PRO A 710 0.97 36.28 12.63
CA PRO A 710 -0.15 36.72 11.80
C PRO A 710 0.27 37.65 10.64
N GLU A 711 1.35 38.41 10.80
CA GLU A 711 1.92 39.25 9.74
C GLU A 711 2.45 38.43 8.58
N ALA A 712 3.11 37.30 8.86
CA ALA A 712 3.57 36.36 7.84
C ALA A 712 2.38 35.73 7.09
N MET A 713 1.29 35.38 7.81
CA MET A 713 0.05 34.91 7.19
C MET A 713 -0.55 35.95 6.25
N ARG A 714 -0.58 37.22 6.67
CA ARG A 714 -1.05 38.34 5.83
C ARG A 714 -0.19 38.54 4.60
N ALA A 715 1.14 38.51 4.76
CA ALA A 715 2.08 38.65 3.66
C ALA A 715 1.96 37.50 2.64
N LEU A 716 1.68 36.28 3.10
CA LEU A 716 1.50 35.12 2.23
C LEU A 716 0.15 35.14 1.50
N THR A 717 -0.93 35.41 2.22
CA THR A 717 -2.30 35.14 1.74
C THR A 717 -3.05 36.37 1.22
N GLY A 718 -2.63 37.57 1.66
CA GLY A 718 -3.36 38.82 1.45
C GLY A 718 -4.50 39.08 2.45
N PHE A 719 -4.86 38.10 3.29
CA PHE A 719 -5.93 38.24 4.28
C PHE A 719 -5.39 38.76 5.62
N HIS A 720 -6.18 39.60 6.30
CA HIS A 720 -5.96 39.88 7.72
C HIS A 720 -6.61 38.76 8.55
N LEU A 721 -5.81 37.75 8.92
CA LEU A 721 -6.27 36.59 9.68
C LEU A 721 -6.08 36.82 11.17
N VAL A 722 -7.17 36.72 11.93
CA VAL A 722 -7.18 36.92 13.38
C VAL A 722 -7.59 35.62 14.10
N PRO A 723 -6.99 35.30 15.25
CA PRO A 723 -7.42 34.15 16.05
C PRO A 723 -8.89 34.28 16.47
N THR A 724 -9.61 33.15 16.50
CA THR A 724 -10.95 33.03 17.06
C THR A 724 -11.05 31.78 17.93
N SER A 725 -11.95 31.80 18.91
CA SER A 725 -12.30 30.66 19.77
C SER A 725 -13.61 29.98 19.36
N ALA A 726 -14.15 30.33 18.19
CA ALA A 726 -15.37 29.72 17.69
C ALA A 726 -15.22 28.20 17.50
N HIS A 727 -16.35 27.49 17.48
CA HIS A 727 -16.37 26.14 16.94
C HIS A 727 -16.01 26.20 15.45
N ALA A 728 -15.18 25.25 15.00
CA ALA A 728 -14.64 25.24 13.64
C ALA A 728 -15.65 24.81 12.56
N LYS A 729 -16.96 24.84 12.84
CA LYS A 729 -18.02 24.50 11.88
C LYS A 729 -18.53 25.76 11.18
N ALA A 730 -18.35 25.84 9.87
CA ALA A 730 -18.73 27.00 9.07
C ALA A 730 -20.09 26.78 8.39
N GLY A 731 -20.97 27.78 8.44
CA GLY A 731 -22.23 27.84 7.68
C GLY A 731 -22.16 28.84 6.52
N PRO A 732 -22.80 28.57 5.37
CA PRO A 732 -22.74 29.46 4.22
C PRO A 732 -23.47 30.79 4.46
N THR A 733 -22.86 31.89 4.04
CA THR A 733 -23.52 33.21 3.97
C THR A 733 -24.39 33.31 2.71
N GLU A 734 -25.12 34.41 2.55
CA GLU A 734 -25.87 34.67 1.32
C GLU A 734 -24.94 34.75 0.09
N ALA A 735 -23.75 35.35 0.24
CA ALA A 735 -22.75 35.40 -0.82
C ALA A 735 -22.24 34.00 -1.19
N GLY A 736 -21.99 33.13 -0.19
CA GLY A 736 -21.62 31.73 -0.42
C GLY A 736 -22.71 30.95 -1.17
N ARG A 737 -23.98 31.11 -0.78
CA ARG A 737 -25.13 30.45 -1.43
C ARG A 737 -25.26 30.84 -2.90
N ARG A 738 -25.06 32.12 -3.23
CA ARG A 738 -25.07 32.59 -4.63
C ARG A 738 -23.97 31.96 -5.49
N LEU A 739 -22.86 31.53 -4.88
CA LEU A 739 -21.76 30.85 -5.56
C LEU A 739 -21.89 29.31 -5.55
N GLY A 740 -22.92 28.77 -4.89
CA GLY A 740 -23.20 27.33 -4.83
C GLY A 740 -22.66 26.61 -3.59
N ILE A 741 -22.29 27.35 -2.53
CA ILE A 741 -21.99 26.76 -1.22
C ILE A 741 -23.29 26.70 -0.42
N LEU A 742 -23.79 25.50 -0.20
CA LEU A 742 -25.15 25.25 0.31
C LEU A 742 -25.16 24.60 1.68
N ARG A 743 -24.11 23.85 2.03
CA ARG A 743 -24.04 23.07 3.27
C ARG A 743 -23.02 23.64 4.24
N ALA A 744 -23.33 23.56 5.53
CA ALA A 744 -22.35 23.79 6.58
C ALA A 744 -21.34 22.63 6.63
N PHE A 745 -20.10 22.93 7.02
CA PHE A 745 -19.02 21.93 7.03
C PHE A 745 -17.95 22.25 8.08
N GLY A 746 -17.06 21.29 8.31
CA GLY A 746 -16.02 21.36 9.33
C GLY A 746 -16.43 20.74 10.67
N PRO A 747 -15.45 20.48 11.55
CA PRO A 747 -15.67 19.84 12.84
C PRO A 747 -16.38 20.79 13.81
N ASP A 748 -17.36 20.25 14.55
CA ASP A 748 -18.17 20.99 15.53
C ASP A 748 -17.51 21.03 16.91
N GLN A 749 -16.30 21.59 16.97
CA GLN A 749 -15.53 21.71 18.20
C GLN A 749 -14.57 22.91 18.13
N PRO A 750 -14.10 23.43 19.26
CA PRO A 750 -13.02 24.41 19.30
C PRO A 750 -11.71 23.83 18.72
N ILE A 751 -10.96 24.67 18.01
CA ILE A 751 -9.62 24.36 17.50
C ILE A 751 -8.70 25.52 17.89
N GLN A 752 -7.48 25.22 18.31
CA GLN A 752 -6.50 26.23 18.67
C GLN A 752 -5.15 25.95 17.99
N PRO A 753 -4.58 26.89 17.22
CA PRO A 753 -5.24 28.13 16.78
C PRO A 753 -6.33 27.84 15.73
N LEU A 754 -7.39 28.65 15.71
CA LEU A 754 -8.35 28.77 14.62
C LEU A 754 -8.36 30.22 14.15
N PHE A 755 -8.47 30.45 12.84
CA PHE A 755 -8.41 31.80 12.27
C PHE A 755 -9.69 32.16 11.51
N ALA A 756 -10.04 33.43 11.60
CA ALA A 756 -11.08 34.08 10.81
C ALA A 756 -10.49 35.25 10.00
N ALA A 757 -11.05 35.51 8.82
CA ALA A 757 -10.66 36.68 8.03
C ALA A 757 -11.39 37.94 8.52
N ALA A 758 -10.64 38.99 8.87
CA ALA A 758 -11.18 40.23 9.42
C ALA A 758 -11.20 41.37 8.38
N GLY A 759 -12.11 42.33 8.58
CA GLY A 759 -12.16 43.56 7.79
C GLY A 759 -12.63 43.39 6.34
N LEU A 760 -13.39 42.33 6.06
CA LEU A 760 -13.94 42.07 4.73
C LEU A 760 -15.38 42.56 4.62
N PRO A 761 -15.81 43.13 3.48
CA PRO A 761 -17.22 43.36 3.18
C PRO A 761 -18.02 42.04 3.12
N ASP A 762 -19.31 42.08 3.42
CA ASP A 762 -20.19 40.89 3.43
C ASP A 762 -20.17 40.09 2.12
N GLY A 763 -20.02 40.77 0.98
CA GLY A 763 -19.92 40.12 -0.35
C GLY A 763 -18.67 39.26 -0.55
N GLN A 764 -17.66 39.40 0.30
CA GLN A 764 -16.39 38.64 0.25
C GLN A 764 -16.35 37.48 1.26
N VAL A 765 -17.29 37.43 2.21
CA VAL A 765 -17.41 36.34 3.19
C VAL A 765 -18.38 35.30 2.65
N LEU A 766 -17.88 34.09 2.38
CA LEU A 766 -18.65 33.00 1.77
C LEU A 766 -19.23 32.04 2.80
N ALA A 767 -18.58 31.88 3.95
CA ALA A 767 -19.09 31.13 5.09
C ALA A 767 -18.58 31.74 6.40
N ALA A 768 -19.38 31.63 7.45
CA ALA A 768 -19.08 32.16 8.78
C ALA A 768 -19.12 31.05 9.84
N TYR A 769 -18.30 31.20 10.87
CA TYR A 769 -18.40 30.40 12.09
C TYR A 769 -19.67 30.76 12.89
N PRO A 770 -20.03 30.00 13.94
CA PRO A 770 -21.26 30.26 14.70
C PRO A 770 -21.28 31.61 15.42
N ASP A 771 -20.11 32.22 15.67
CA ASP A 771 -19.97 33.56 16.25
C ASP A 771 -20.09 34.70 15.21
N GLY A 772 -20.31 34.36 13.93
CA GLY A 772 -20.41 35.30 12.82
C GLY A 772 -19.08 35.69 12.18
N SER A 773 -17.94 35.26 12.72
CA SER A 773 -16.62 35.56 12.14
C SER A 773 -16.39 34.79 10.83
N ALA A 774 -15.66 35.40 9.87
CA ALA A 774 -15.53 34.86 8.52
C ALA A 774 -14.61 33.64 8.46
N SER A 775 -15.20 32.48 8.20
CA SER A 775 -14.48 31.19 8.08
C SER A 775 -13.98 30.94 6.65
N VAL A 776 -14.82 31.23 5.65
CA VAL A 776 -14.46 31.14 4.24
C VAL A 776 -14.59 32.51 3.62
N ALA A 777 -13.53 32.98 2.96
CA ALA A 777 -13.51 34.29 2.35
C ALA A 777 -12.81 34.28 0.99
N ARG A 778 -13.19 35.21 0.12
CA ARG A 778 -12.57 35.43 -1.19
C ARG A 778 -12.19 36.89 -1.35
N ILE A 779 -10.96 37.13 -1.81
CA ILE A 779 -10.51 38.43 -2.34
C ILE A 779 -9.97 38.23 -3.77
N ASP A 780 -10.09 39.27 -4.58
CA ASP A 780 -9.44 39.32 -5.89
C ASP A 780 -8.20 40.23 -5.77
N THR A 781 -7.06 39.72 -6.22
CA THR A 781 -5.78 40.45 -6.18
C THR A 781 -5.22 40.60 -7.60
N ALA A 782 -4.23 41.49 -7.77
CA ALA A 782 -3.52 41.61 -9.05
C ALA A 782 -2.84 40.30 -9.48
N ASP A 783 -2.50 39.43 -8.53
CA ASP A 783 -1.88 38.13 -8.78
C ASP A 783 -2.91 36.98 -8.93
N GLY A 784 -4.21 37.29 -9.00
CA GLY A 784 -5.31 36.34 -9.14
C GLY A 784 -6.22 36.21 -7.91
N PRO A 785 -7.31 35.44 -7.99
CA PRO A 785 -8.22 35.20 -6.87
C PRO A 785 -7.55 34.46 -5.71
N ARG A 786 -7.90 34.83 -4.48
CA ARG A 786 -7.43 34.18 -3.24
C ARG A 786 -8.63 33.78 -2.40
N PHE A 787 -8.63 32.54 -1.95
CA PHE A 787 -9.60 32.00 -1.02
C PHE A 787 -8.90 31.65 0.30
N PHE A 788 -9.50 32.03 1.41
CA PHE A 788 -9.15 31.51 2.73
C PHE A 788 -10.25 30.56 3.17
N VAL A 789 -9.87 29.37 3.65
CA VAL A 789 -10.77 28.37 4.24
C VAL A 789 -10.22 28.03 5.62
N GLY A 790 -10.70 28.72 6.66
CA GLY A 790 -10.21 28.57 8.03
C GLY A 790 -10.70 27.29 8.71
N THR A 791 -11.93 26.88 8.41
CA THR A 791 -12.47 25.58 8.86
C THR A 791 -11.76 24.41 8.17
N PRO A 792 -11.36 23.35 8.90
CA PRO A 792 -10.76 22.17 8.28
C PRO A 792 -11.69 21.42 7.33
N GLY A 793 -11.16 20.99 6.18
CA GLY A 793 -11.84 20.11 5.22
C GLY A 793 -12.72 20.85 4.21
N PRO A 794 -12.15 21.57 3.22
CA PRO A 794 -12.94 22.20 2.16
C PRO A 794 -13.78 21.17 1.39
N THR A 795 -15.06 21.48 1.18
CA THR A 795 -16.01 20.61 0.46
C THR A 795 -15.87 20.75 -1.06
N ALA A 796 -16.46 19.82 -1.81
CA ALA A 796 -16.56 19.92 -3.27
C ALA A 796 -17.23 21.24 -3.72
N GLU A 797 -18.18 21.78 -2.96
CA GLU A 797 -18.86 23.05 -3.26
C GLU A 797 -17.91 24.25 -3.20
N VAL A 798 -17.07 24.31 -2.15
CA VAL A 798 -16.04 25.35 -1.97
C VAL A 798 -14.97 25.22 -3.06
N LEU A 799 -14.49 23.99 -3.29
CA LEU A 799 -13.47 23.70 -4.29
C LEU A 799 -13.95 24.00 -5.71
N ARG A 800 -15.21 23.69 -6.04
CA ARG A 800 -15.81 23.97 -7.35
C ARG A 800 -16.01 25.46 -7.56
N THR A 801 -16.37 26.19 -6.50
CA THR A 801 -16.40 27.66 -6.54
C THR A 801 -15.03 28.24 -6.88
N ALA A 802 -13.97 27.75 -6.25
CA ALA A 802 -12.60 28.16 -6.56
C ALA A 802 -12.15 27.74 -7.98
N ALA A 803 -12.52 26.53 -8.42
CA ALA A 803 -12.20 26.02 -9.75
C ALA A 803 -12.84 26.87 -10.87
N ARG A 804 -14.10 27.29 -10.70
CA ARG A 804 -14.76 28.23 -11.62
C ARG A 804 -14.05 29.58 -11.66
N ALA A 805 -13.67 30.13 -10.50
CA ALA A 805 -12.91 31.38 -10.43
C ALA A 805 -11.52 31.27 -11.09
N ALA A 806 -10.92 30.07 -11.07
CA ALA A 806 -9.65 29.77 -11.73
C ALA A 806 -9.76 29.51 -13.24
N GLY A 807 -10.97 29.39 -13.79
CA GLY A 807 -11.16 28.98 -15.18
C GLY A 807 -10.69 27.55 -15.46
N VAL A 808 -10.79 26.67 -14.46
CA VAL A 808 -10.59 25.21 -14.63
C VAL A 808 -11.73 24.65 -15.48
N HIS A 809 -11.41 23.75 -16.40
CA HIS A 809 -12.42 23.01 -17.15
C HIS A 809 -13.14 22.01 -16.24
N LEU A 810 -14.40 22.29 -15.96
CA LEU A 810 -15.28 21.35 -15.27
C LEU A 810 -15.93 20.43 -16.30
N PHE A 811 -15.62 19.14 -16.25
CA PHE A 811 -16.32 18.12 -17.04
C PHE A 811 -17.76 17.96 -16.58
N THR A 812 -18.08 18.21 -15.32
CA THR A 812 -19.46 18.23 -14.84
C THR A 812 -19.62 19.15 -13.64
N ASP A 813 -20.82 19.70 -13.46
CA ASP A 813 -21.17 20.51 -12.28
C ASP A 813 -21.84 19.71 -11.16
N THR A 814 -22.12 18.43 -11.43
CA THR A 814 -22.71 17.48 -10.47
C THR A 814 -21.61 16.76 -9.71
N ASP A 815 -21.82 16.49 -8.40
CA ASP A 815 -20.88 15.66 -7.64
C ASP A 815 -20.71 14.31 -8.37
N CYS A 816 -19.50 14.03 -8.85
CA CYS A 816 -19.15 12.83 -9.57
C CYS A 816 -17.63 12.70 -9.51
N ASN A 817 -17.11 11.48 -9.36
CA ASN A 817 -15.66 11.29 -9.37
C ASN A 817 -15.17 11.41 -10.82
N VAL A 818 -14.31 12.39 -11.08
CA VAL A 818 -13.82 12.70 -12.43
C VAL A 818 -12.30 12.53 -12.50
N TYR A 819 -11.85 11.68 -13.40
CA TYR A 819 -10.45 11.58 -13.81
C TYR A 819 -10.39 11.80 -15.31
N ALA A 820 -9.44 12.58 -15.80
CA ALA A 820 -9.37 12.86 -17.23
C ALA A 820 -7.95 13.16 -17.68
N ARG A 821 -7.59 12.57 -18.82
CA ARG A 821 -6.41 12.90 -19.61
C ARG A 821 -6.79 12.69 -21.06
N GLY A 822 -6.77 13.76 -21.86
CA GLY A 822 -7.22 13.70 -23.24
C GLY A 822 -6.58 12.54 -24.02
N PRO A 823 -7.37 11.76 -24.78
CA PRO A 823 -8.79 11.93 -25.09
C PRO A 823 -9.77 11.25 -24.12
N PHE A 824 -9.33 10.80 -22.94
CA PHE A 824 -10.13 10.00 -22.01
C PHE A 824 -10.73 10.80 -20.85
N VAL A 825 -11.94 10.44 -20.46
CA VAL A 825 -12.60 10.86 -19.21
C VAL A 825 -13.18 9.62 -18.52
N VAL A 826 -12.79 9.39 -17.28
CA VAL A 826 -13.32 8.35 -16.41
C VAL A 826 -14.28 9.00 -15.43
N LEU A 827 -15.51 8.52 -15.43
CA LEU A 827 -16.58 8.95 -14.52
C LEU A 827 -16.96 7.79 -13.62
N HIS A 828 -17.03 8.05 -12.31
CA HIS A 828 -17.61 7.10 -11.35
C HIS A 828 -18.66 7.82 -10.51
N ALA A 829 -19.93 7.45 -10.71
CA ALA A 829 -21.06 8.20 -10.18
C ALA A 829 -21.18 8.05 -8.66
N SER A 830 -21.17 9.18 -7.93
CA SER A 830 -21.37 9.19 -6.48
C SER A 830 -22.84 9.10 -6.04
N GLN A 831 -23.77 9.22 -6.98
CA GLN A 831 -25.21 9.18 -6.76
C GLN A 831 -25.95 8.75 -8.03
N ASP A 832 -27.23 8.39 -7.87
CA ASP A 832 -28.13 8.13 -8.98
C ASP A 832 -28.51 9.43 -9.71
N GLY A 833 -28.66 9.33 -11.03
CA GLY A 833 -29.29 10.37 -11.84
C GLY A 833 -28.48 10.78 -13.06
N PRO A 834 -28.88 11.89 -13.69
CA PRO A 834 -28.21 12.38 -14.88
C PRO A 834 -26.87 13.04 -14.57
N ILE A 835 -25.82 12.63 -15.28
CA ILE A 835 -24.52 13.32 -15.35
C ILE A 835 -24.40 13.95 -16.73
N THR A 836 -24.19 15.27 -16.76
CA THR A 836 -23.88 16.00 -18.00
C THR A 836 -22.39 16.23 -18.05
N VAL A 837 -21.76 15.74 -19.12
CA VAL A 837 -20.32 15.77 -19.35
C VAL A 837 -20.00 16.80 -20.42
N GLN A 838 -19.09 17.71 -20.12
CA GLN A 838 -18.68 18.82 -20.97
C GLN A 838 -17.35 18.50 -21.67
N ALA A 839 -17.32 18.64 -23.00
CA ALA A 839 -16.09 18.49 -23.76
C ALA A 839 -15.12 19.66 -23.50
N PRO A 840 -13.80 19.45 -23.53
CA PRO A 840 -12.84 20.55 -23.42
C PRO A 840 -12.85 21.44 -24.66
N GLY A 841 -12.49 22.72 -24.50
CA GLY A 841 -12.26 23.68 -25.61
C GLY A 841 -13.41 24.67 -25.91
N ASP A 842 -13.18 25.56 -26.88
CA ASP A 842 -14.07 26.69 -27.18
C ASP A 842 -15.44 26.29 -27.75
N ARG A 843 -16.44 27.13 -27.50
CA ARG A 843 -17.79 27.05 -28.09
C ARG A 843 -17.68 27.01 -29.62
N GLY A 844 -18.12 25.90 -30.24
CA GLY A 844 -18.19 25.74 -31.70
C GLY A 844 -17.50 24.48 -32.25
N LYS A 845 -16.63 23.83 -31.48
CA LYS A 845 -16.13 22.50 -31.82
C LYS A 845 -17.18 21.43 -31.50
N SER A 846 -17.47 20.56 -32.46
CA SER A 846 -18.31 19.38 -32.24
C SER A 846 -17.43 18.20 -31.85
N TRP A 847 -17.80 17.47 -30.80
CA TRP A 847 -17.04 16.32 -30.32
C TRP A 847 -17.83 15.04 -30.56
N THR A 848 -17.13 13.95 -30.89
CA THR A 848 -17.70 12.61 -30.92
C THR A 848 -17.36 11.90 -29.62
N TRP A 849 -18.37 11.39 -28.94
CA TRP A 849 -18.24 10.65 -27.69
C TRP A 849 -18.42 9.16 -27.93
N THR A 850 -17.50 8.36 -27.42
CA THR A 850 -17.51 6.89 -27.50
C THR A 850 -17.26 6.29 -26.12
N ASP A 851 -17.85 5.13 -25.87
CA ASP A 851 -17.47 4.28 -24.74
C ASP A 851 -16.14 3.59 -25.11
N ALA A 852 -15.09 3.86 -24.33
CA ALA A 852 -13.75 3.40 -24.66
C ALA A 852 -13.60 1.88 -24.58
N LEU A 853 -14.42 1.19 -23.77
CA LEU A 853 -14.32 -0.25 -23.55
C LEU A 853 -15.15 -1.07 -24.55
N THR A 854 -16.06 -0.45 -25.29
CA THR A 854 -16.91 -1.10 -26.30
C THR A 854 -16.76 -0.51 -27.71
N ALA A 855 -16.09 0.64 -27.83
CA ALA A 855 -16.04 1.47 -29.03
C ALA A 855 -17.42 1.94 -29.55
N GLY A 856 -18.48 1.78 -28.74
CA GLY A 856 -19.82 2.21 -29.09
C GLY A 856 -19.94 3.74 -29.09
N ARG A 857 -20.51 4.32 -30.14
CA ARG A 857 -20.80 5.76 -30.18
C ARG A 857 -21.93 6.10 -29.21
N LEU A 858 -21.65 7.03 -28.30
CA LEU A 858 -22.59 7.50 -27.27
C LEU A 858 -23.32 8.78 -27.69
N GLY A 859 -22.68 9.62 -28.52
CA GLY A 859 -23.28 10.87 -28.99
C GLY A 859 -22.32 11.77 -29.74
N THR A 860 -22.83 12.93 -30.19
CA THR A 860 -22.03 14.02 -30.74
C THR A 860 -22.52 15.36 -30.21
N GLY A 861 -21.59 16.28 -29.96
CA GLY A 861 -21.87 17.62 -29.48
C GLY A 861 -20.90 18.06 -28.39
N PRO A 862 -21.02 19.30 -27.91
CA PRO A 862 -20.21 19.84 -26.81
C PRO A 862 -20.52 19.16 -25.46
N GLU A 863 -21.68 18.51 -25.35
CA GLU A 863 -22.17 17.88 -24.14
C GLU A 863 -22.58 16.43 -24.41
N LEU A 864 -22.36 15.57 -23.41
CA LEU A 864 -22.89 14.21 -23.36
C LEU A 864 -23.72 14.04 -22.08
N ARG A 865 -24.97 13.62 -22.21
CA ARG A 865 -25.83 13.32 -21.05
C ARG A 865 -25.91 11.81 -20.83
N LEU A 866 -25.53 11.37 -19.64
CA LEU A 866 -25.59 9.98 -19.21
C LEU A 866 -26.57 9.85 -18.03
N VAL A 867 -27.34 8.77 -17.98
CA VAL A 867 -28.09 8.38 -16.78
C VAL A 867 -27.30 7.28 -16.10
N MET A 868 -26.82 7.53 -14.89
CA MET A 868 -25.94 6.63 -14.15
C MET A 868 -26.55 6.32 -12.78
N LYS A 869 -26.35 5.10 -12.30
CA LYS A 869 -26.60 4.73 -10.90
C LYS A 869 -25.35 5.00 -10.07
N ARG A 870 -25.52 5.19 -8.76
CA ARG A 870 -24.40 5.23 -7.82
C ARG A 870 -23.52 4.00 -8.01
N GLY A 871 -22.22 4.23 -8.15
CA GLY A 871 -21.25 3.18 -8.40
C GLY A 871 -21.03 2.87 -9.88
N ASP A 872 -21.88 3.31 -10.81
CA ASP A 872 -21.62 3.11 -12.24
C ASP A 872 -20.30 3.77 -12.64
N THR A 873 -19.48 3.02 -13.37
CA THR A 873 -18.26 3.53 -14.00
C THR A 873 -18.44 3.64 -15.51
N ARG A 874 -17.99 4.76 -16.10
CA ARG A 874 -17.90 4.95 -17.56
C ARG A 874 -16.52 5.48 -17.92
N ILE A 875 -15.86 4.81 -18.87
CA ILE A 875 -14.62 5.28 -19.48
C ILE A 875 -14.99 5.80 -20.87
N LEU A 876 -14.96 7.11 -21.02
CA LEU A 876 -15.33 7.82 -22.23
C LEU A 876 -14.09 8.20 -23.02
N ARG A 877 -14.19 8.16 -24.34
CA ARG A 877 -13.23 8.77 -25.26
C ARG A 877 -13.93 9.85 -26.07
N TYR A 878 -13.32 11.03 -26.14
CA TYR A 878 -13.82 12.17 -26.90
C TYR A 878 -12.82 12.60 -27.97
N GLU A 879 -13.32 12.85 -29.17
CA GLU A 879 -12.51 13.26 -30.33
C GLU A 879 -13.16 14.43 -31.05
N ALA A 880 -12.35 15.36 -31.56
CA ALA A 880 -12.88 16.45 -32.36
C ALA A 880 -13.50 15.86 -33.63
N SER A 881 -14.76 16.20 -33.91
CA SER A 881 -15.41 15.78 -35.14
C SER A 881 -14.67 16.41 -36.33
N PRO A 882 -14.42 15.67 -37.42
CA PRO A 882 -13.90 16.26 -38.64
C PRO A 882 -14.79 17.43 -39.03
N GLY A 883 -14.19 18.60 -39.27
CA GLY A 883 -14.92 19.77 -39.74
C GLY A 883 -15.73 19.38 -40.98
N ARG A 884 -17.03 19.71 -41.00
CA ARG A 884 -17.83 19.61 -42.21
C ARG A 884 -17.40 20.64 -43.24
#